data_AF-A0A161UVM9-F1
#
_entry.id   AF-A0A161UVM9-F1
#
_cell.length_a   1.000
_cell.length_b   1.000
_cell.length_c   1.000
_cell.angle_alpha   90.00
_cell.angle_beta   90.00
_cell.angle_gamma   90.00
#
_symmetry.space_group_name_H-M   'P 1'
#
loop_
_entity.id
_entity.type
_entity.pdbx_description
1 polymer ?
#
loop_
_entity_poly.entity_id
_entity_poly.type
_entity_poly.pdbx_seq_one_letter_code
_entity_poly.pdbx_strand_id
1 'polypeptide(L)'
;MMNQLIYLKPNVIVEPLFNQWYAWSYLISPATAAMYIAHSHLPIMQSFVAAPQVHQNALKNPAMIGGPFINYDSSRVEDIQILLETTQKQQAHLLELAQAIQDLEKILAEHTHGYSLEPLYEKIPQALRGYVELVQDSNNYPSIRFIEGLLYRSPYYNPANQSVNLYLGDGDKRAFVLSTPRLPDEQSIHLKMAFGDRALDQLFQMRHTPQPYEDIRDTLKIKPQQETLFADFFTTTPPKQEPDYRGEAVRVRYFGHACVLIQTESISILCDPIISYPDDSGDNRYTYQHLPPVIDYVLLTHNHQDHIMLETLLQLRHKIKTVVVPKSNKGSLIDPSLKLMLQQIGFKNVREIDELEVIQITDGYMTGLPFLGEHGDLNIAAKAAYLINLKGRSILCAADSNNIDPQLYSHLQQIFGDIDVLFIGMECEGAPYTWAYGALLTNQVPRKIAQTRRLDGSDSSRAIALVQQLHPQQVYIYAMGQEPWLTFITSIIYTAESKAIIESNQLIAYCHSQEILSKRLFGCEEIFLIPNPKTSSIIGNIKTHTLLQREIWGEVSSIQSFLFELQRLDIRIWLEDTDSIPKLRCNAPKGVLKPSLKAQLQERKSEIIEFLQNSGKTKVEIDWEQETTLDSTIIPPSSSSLSPAASSLLLTGATGFIGAFLLQELLNKTTASIYCLIRAENIETAKQRIVKTLQNYQIWHNSYLERIIPIVGDLAKPKLGLSALEFANLANQIDVIYHNGAKVNHTEPYNRLKTANVLGTQEIFRLASQSKLKPVHLISSTSIFADNNNSNLQVTEDDNLDKYGIPIGGYAQSKWAAEKLAITAINRGIPVKIYRLGAVSGDSKTGAFNQDDFLYKLLLGYVQLGSIPDTAMPLEILPVDYVCSAIIELSKIASNHQIFHIIQPKPVSSEIIFEQLKKIGFKIEKISYQQWRNKILEIAQKSPEHILYPLISLLPRQRTTNESQPTNKLKIDNRKTQNILNQLITPPSINENLIQTYLSHLIQQNLIKKPPSNLRVPLR
;
A
#
# COMPACT_ATOMS: atom_id res chain seq x y z
N MET A 1 1.54 -55.11 20.73
CA MET A 1 2.50 -53.99 20.76
C MET A 1 3.11 -53.73 22.15
N MET A 2 2.74 -54.48 23.20
CA MET A 2 3.39 -54.37 24.53
C MET A 2 4.89 -54.72 24.38
N ASN A 3 5.78 -53.80 24.75
CA ASN A 3 7.25 -53.84 24.59
C ASN A 3 7.85 -53.74 23.16
N GLN A 4 7.07 -53.46 22.13
CA GLN A 4 7.62 -53.30 20.77
C GLN A 4 8.13 -51.87 20.55
N LEU A 5 9.38 -51.73 20.09
CA LEU A 5 9.95 -50.46 19.65
C LEU A 5 9.27 -49.99 18.37
N ILE A 6 8.74 -48.78 18.38
CA ILE A 6 7.93 -48.20 17.30
C ILE A 6 8.38 -46.78 16.95
N TYR A 7 8.10 -46.38 15.72
CA TYR A 7 8.32 -45.06 15.16
C TYR A 7 7.00 -44.34 14.93
N LEU A 8 7.00 -43.02 15.04
CA LEU A 8 5.88 -42.19 14.58
C LEU A 8 5.80 -42.27 13.06
N LYS A 9 4.62 -42.58 12.51
CA LYS A 9 4.44 -42.68 11.06
C LYS A 9 4.78 -41.35 10.38
N PRO A 10 5.43 -41.39 9.20
CA PRO A 10 5.83 -40.18 8.49
C PRO A 10 4.67 -39.26 8.09
N ASN A 11 3.46 -39.80 7.88
CA ASN A 11 2.27 -39.04 7.47
C ASN A 11 1.36 -38.59 8.64
N VAL A 12 1.80 -38.74 9.89
CA VAL A 12 1.06 -38.16 11.03
C VAL A 12 1.21 -36.64 10.97
N ILE A 13 0.09 -35.94 10.80
CA ILE A 13 0.00 -34.49 10.84
C ILE A 13 -0.23 -34.06 12.28
N VAL A 14 0.38 -32.94 12.67
CA VAL A 14 0.39 -32.43 14.04
C VAL A 14 0.07 -30.94 14.04
N GLU A 15 -1.20 -30.58 14.16
CA GLU A 15 -1.64 -29.18 14.14
C GLU A 15 -1.54 -28.57 15.54
N PRO A 16 -0.75 -27.51 15.77
CA PRO A 16 -0.79 -26.77 17.01
C PRO A 16 -2.06 -25.92 17.06
N LEU A 17 -2.74 -25.89 18.20
CA LEU A 17 -4.00 -25.19 18.40
C LEU A 17 -3.97 -24.27 19.62
N PHE A 18 -4.61 -23.12 19.52
CA PHE A 18 -4.90 -22.22 20.63
C PHE A 18 -6.40 -21.97 20.68
N ASN A 19 -7.07 -22.38 21.75
CA ASN A 19 -8.53 -22.39 21.86
C ASN A 19 -9.21 -23.08 20.65
N GLN A 20 -8.65 -24.21 20.20
CA GLN A 20 -9.08 -24.97 19.02
C GLN A 20 -8.83 -24.29 17.66
N TRP A 21 -8.28 -23.09 17.59
CA TRP A 21 -7.87 -22.46 16.33
C TRP A 21 -6.45 -22.83 15.96
N TYR A 22 -6.15 -22.97 14.67
CA TYR A 22 -4.77 -23.20 14.21
C TYR A 22 -3.84 -22.12 14.77
N ALA A 23 -2.86 -22.54 15.56
CA ALA A 23 -1.99 -21.63 16.28
C ALA A 23 -0.88 -21.10 15.37
N TRP A 24 -0.74 -19.78 15.37
CA TRP A 24 0.37 -19.07 14.78
C TRP A 24 0.88 -18.01 15.77
N SER A 25 1.98 -17.34 15.43
CA SER A 25 2.74 -16.47 16.35
C SER A 25 1.89 -15.47 17.14
N TYR A 26 0.93 -14.79 16.51
CA TYR A 26 0.08 -13.78 17.15
C TYR A 26 -0.96 -14.35 18.13
N LEU A 27 -1.18 -15.68 18.15
CA LEU A 27 -2.02 -16.34 19.14
C LEU A 27 -1.26 -16.77 20.40
N ILE A 28 0.07 -16.59 20.43
CA ILE A 28 0.89 -16.91 21.60
C ILE A 28 1.07 -15.68 22.50
N SER A 29 1.32 -14.51 21.91
CA SER A 29 1.49 -13.27 22.66
C SER A 29 0.15 -12.81 23.25
N PRO A 30 0.03 -12.54 24.58
CA PRO A 30 -1.27 -12.37 25.23
C PRO A 30 -2.13 -11.22 24.68
N ALA A 31 -1.52 -10.05 24.44
CA ALA A 31 -2.26 -8.89 23.94
C ALA A 31 -2.79 -9.11 22.53
N THR A 32 -1.98 -9.71 21.64
CA THR A 32 -2.43 -10.01 20.27
C THR A 32 -3.43 -11.16 20.24
N ALA A 33 -3.23 -12.19 21.07
CA ALA A 33 -4.17 -13.30 21.20
C ALA A 33 -5.55 -12.80 21.65
N ALA A 34 -5.60 -11.89 22.63
CA ALA A 34 -6.84 -11.23 23.05
C ALA A 34 -7.56 -10.53 21.88
N MET A 35 -6.82 -9.77 21.07
CA MET A 35 -7.35 -9.05 19.91
C MET A 35 -7.87 -10.01 18.82
N TYR A 36 -7.15 -11.10 18.49
CA TYR A 36 -7.64 -12.10 17.53
C TYR A 36 -8.89 -12.83 17.99
N ILE A 37 -8.96 -13.20 19.28
CA ILE A 37 -10.17 -13.84 19.82
C ILE A 37 -11.36 -12.88 19.67
N ALA A 38 -11.20 -11.63 20.11
CA ALA A 38 -12.27 -10.64 20.12
C ALA A 38 -12.71 -10.21 18.71
N HIS A 39 -11.76 -9.97 17.80
CA HIS A 39 -12.02 -9.30 16.51
C HIS A 39 -11.97 -10.24 15.30
N SER A 40 -11.58 -11.50 15.47
CA SER A 40 -11.57 -12.51 14.40
C SER A 40 -12.37 -13.75 14.77
N HIS A 41 -11.93 -14.51 15.79
CA HIS A 41 -12.51 -15.83 16.08
C HIS A 41 -13.98 -15.77 16.50
N LEU A 42 -14.34 -14.88 17.45
CA LEU A 42 -15.72 -14.73 17.89
C LEU A 42 -16.65 -14.26 16.75
N PRO A 43 -16.33 -13.19 15.98
CA PRO A 43 -17.15 -12.80 14.84
C PRO A 43 -17.33 -13.89 13.78
N ILE A 44 -16.28 -14.66 13.47
CA ILE A 44 -16.35 -15.75 12.49
C ILE A 44 -17.31 -16.86 12.97
N MET A 45 -17.23 -17.28 14.24
CA MET A 45 -18.15 -18.26 14.81
C MET A 45 -19.59 -17.74 14.87
N GLN A 46 -19.79 -16.49 15.28
CA GLN A 46 -21.11 -15.85 15.31
C GLN A 46 -21.74 -15.80 13.91
N SER A 47 -20.95 -15.45 12.89
CA SER A 47 -21.37 -15.46 11.49
C SER A 47 -21.78 -16.86 11.03
N PHE A 48 -20.99 -17.89 11.37
CA PHE A 48 -21.31 -19.26 10.98
C PHE A 48 -22.57 -19.79 11.66
N VAL A 49 -22.75 -19.56 12.95
CA VAL A 49 -23.96 -19.95 13.69
C VAL A 49 -25.19 -19.28 13.08
N ALA A 50 -25.09 -17.99 12.77
CA ALA A 50 -26.22 -17.24 12.21
C ALA A 50 -26.56 -17.68 10.77
N ALA A 51 -25.56 -18.05 9.96
CA ALA A 51 -25.74 -18.32 8.54
C ALA A 51 -24.74 -19.37 7.99
N PRO A 52 -24.83 -20.65 8.38
CA PRO A 52 -23.84 -21.68 8.00
C PRO A 52 -23.82 -21.91 6.48
N GLN A 53 -24.95 -21.74 5.81
CA GLN A 53 -25.03 -21.89 4.36
C GLN A 53 -24.23 -20.83 3.59
N VAL A 54 -24.05 -19.62 4.15
CA VAL A 54 -23.23 -18.56 3.55
C VAL A 54 -21.76 -18.99 3.52
N HIS A 55 -21.27 -19.58 4.60
CA HIS A 55 -19.91 -20.07 4.70
C HIS A 55 -19.65 -21.21 3.70
N GLN A 56 -20.55 -22.20 3.65
CA GLN A 56 -20.46 -23.29 2.67
C GLN A 56 -20.50 -22.79 1.22
N ASN A 57 -21.39 -21.84 0.92
CA ASN A 57 -21.52 -21.31 -0.43
C ASN A 57 -20.32 -20.45 -0.82
N ALA A 58 -19.73 -19.70 0.12
CA ALA A 58 -18.50 -18.96 -0.12
C ALA A 58 -17.36 -19.91 -0.49
N LEU A 59 -17.17 -20.99 0.27
CA LEU A 59 -16.08 -21.95 0.06
C LEU A 59 -16.19 -22.78 -1.23
N LYS A 60 -17.35 -22.79 -1.90
CA LYS A 60 -17.48 -23.34 -3.27
C LYS A 60 -16.78 -22.48 -4.32
N ASN A 61 -16.52 -21.22 -4.02
CA ASN A 61 -15.77 -20.31 -4.89
C ASN A 61 -14.29 -20.30 -4.46
N PRO A 62 -13.36 -20.80 -5.30
CA PRO A 62 -11.93 -20.78 -4.98
C PRO A 62 -11.39 -19.39 -4.58
N ALA A 63 -11.93 -18.32 -5.16
CA ALA A 63 -11.52 -16.95 -4.85
C ALA A 63 -11.90 -16.45 -3.44
N MET A 64 -12.72 -17.23 -2.71
CA MET A 64 -13.15 -16.92 -1.34
C MET A 64 -12.43 -17.78 -0.30
N ILE A 65 -11.64 -18.77 -0.72
CA ILE A 65 -10.75 -19.52 0.16
C ILE A 65 -9.72 -18.53 0.73
N GLY A 66 -9.37 -18.68 2.01
CA GLY A 66 -8.57 -17.69 2.74
C GLY A 66 -9.40 -16.57 3.39
N GLY A 67 -10.70 -16.48 3.10
CA GLY A 67 -11.62 -15.56 3.76
C GLY A 67 -12.08 -16.02 5.16
N PRO A 68 -12.87 -15.21 5.87
CA PRO A 68 -13.36 -15.50 7.23
C PRO A 68 -14.51 -16.52 7.25
N PHE A 69 -14.32 -17.67 6.59
CA PHE A 69 -15.35 -18.71 6.44
C PHE A 69 -14.91 -20.03 7.08
N ILE A 70 -15.67 -20.48 8.08
CA ILE A 70 -15.59 -21.83 8.66
C ILE A 70 -15.92 -22.91 7.62
N ASN A 71 -15.02 -23.88 7.45
CA ASN A 71 -15.16 -25.03 6.56
C ASN A 71 -15.81 -26.24 7.26
N TYR A 72 -17.06 -26.08 7.68
CA TYR A 72 -17.91 -27.16 8.19
C TYR A 72 -19.30 -27.12 7.55
N ASP A 73 -19.97 -28.27 7.53
CA ASP A 73 -21.37 -28.33 7.14
C ASP A 73 -22.32 -27.86 8.27
N SER A 74 -23.61 -27.70 7.96
CA SER A 74 -24.60 -27.15 8.88
C SER A 74 -24.94 -28.08 10.06
N SER A 75 -24.56 -29.36 10.01
CA SER A 75 -24.71 -30.27 11.14
C SER A 75 -23.79 -29.90 12.30
N ARG A 76 -22.69 -29.19 12.04
CA ARG A 76 -21.70 -28.77 13.05
C ARG A 76 -22.03 -27.43 13.73
N VAL A 77 -23.21 -26.85 13.46
CA VAL A 77 -23.61 -25.55 14.05
C VAL A 77 -23.66 -25.60 15.56
N GLU A 78 -24.20 -26.69 16.15
CA GLU A 78 -24.29 -26.84 17.60
C GLU A 78 -22.90 -26.91 18.25
N ASP A 79 -21.96 -27.65 17.66
CA ASP A 79 -20.59 -27.72 18.14
C ASP A 79 -19.90 -26.35 18.12
N ILE A 80 -20.09 -25.57 17.04
CA ILE A 80 -19.54 -24.21 16.94
C ILE A 80 -20.21 -23.27 17.94
N GLN A 81 -21.51 -23.40 18.18
CA GLN A 81 -22.22 -22.63 19.21
C GLN A 81 -21.65 -22.94 20.61
N ILE A 82 -21.43 -24.22 20.93
CA ILE A 82 -20.81 -24.64 22.18
C ILE A 82 -19.39 -24.07 22.32
N LEU A 83 -18.59 -24.11 21.25
CA LEU A 83 -17.24 -23.54 21.24
C LEU A 83 -17.28 -22.01 21.43
N LEU A 84 -18.21 -21.32 20.78
CA LEU A 84 -18.43 -19.88 20.90
C LEU A 84 -18.73 -19.50 22.36
N GLU A 85 -19.73 -20.14 22.99
CA GLU A 85 -20.12 -19.90 24.37
C GLU A 85 -19.00 -20.26 25.36
N THR A 86 -18.32 -21.37 25.11
CA THR A 86 -17.17 -21.81 25.91
C THR A 86 -16.03 -20.80 25.84
N THR A 87 -15.74 -20.29 24.64
CA THR A 87 -14.69 -19.27 24.43
C THR A 87 -15.06 -17.97 25.13
N GLN A 88 -16.30 -17.49 25.00
CA GLN A 88 -16.77 -16.29 25.70
C GLN A 88 -16.65 -16.42 27.22
N LYS A 89 -16.99 -17.59 27.76
CA LYS A 89 -16.93 -17.85 29.21
C LYS A 89 -15.50 -18.02 29.72
N GLN A 90 -14.70 -18.87 29.07
CA GLN A 90 -13.36 -19.23 29.55
C GLN A 90 -12.32 -18.14 29.26
N GLN A 91 -12.52 -17.38 28.18
CA GLN A 91 -11.59 -16.32 27.75
C GLN A 91 -12.10 -14.92 28.09
N ALA A 92 -13.06 -14.78 29.01
CA ALA A 92 -13.62 -13.50 29.42
C ALA A 92 -12.54 -12.47 29.82
N HIS A 93 -11.48 -12.92 30.50
CA HIS A 93 -10.33 -12.09 30.88
C HIS A 93 -9.54 -11.56 29.67
N LEU A 94 -9.41 -12.34 28.58
CA LEU A 94 -8.79 -11.88 27.34
C LEU A 94 -9.70 -10.92 26.57
N LEU A 95 -11.02 -11.14 26.61
CA LEU A 95 -11.98 -10.18 26.02
C LEU A 95 -11.97 -8.85 26.77
N GLU A 96 -11.86 -8.88 28.09
CA GLU A 96 -11.65 -7.68 28.92
C GLU A 96 -10.34 -6.97 28.54
N LEU A 97 -9.25 -7.72 28.33
CA LEU A 97 -7.98 -7.15 27.88
C LEU A 97 -8.10 -6.49 26.51
N ALA A 98 -8.76 -7.13 25.54
CA ALA A 98 -8.98 -6.57 24.20
C ALA A 98 -9.79 -5.26 24.26
N GLN A 99 -10.87 -5.24 25.05
CA GLN A 99 -11.67 -4.04 25.28
C GLN A 99 -10.84 -2.93 25.94
N ALA A 100 -10.04 -3.27 26.94
CA ALA A 100 -9.15 -2.32 27.62
C ALA A 100 -8.12 -1.70 26.66
N ILE A 101 -7.58 -2.48 25.71
CA ILE A 101 -6.69 -1.96 24.66
C ILE A 101 -7.42 -0.94 23.79
N GLN A 102 -8.63 -1.26 23.34
CA GLN A 102 -9.44 -0.36 22.52
C GLN A 102 -9.82 0.93 23.27
N ASP A 103 -10.21 0.80 24.54
CA ASP A 103 -10.58 1.93 25.38
C ASP A 103 -9.38 2.85 25.64
N LEU A 104 -8.21 2.29 25.90
CA LEU A 104 -6.99 3.07 26.11
C LEU A 104 -6.55 3.80 24.83
N GLU A 105 -6.58 3.14 23.66
CA GLU A 105 -6.33 3.79 22.38
C GLU A 105 -7.28 4.97 22.14
N LYS A 106 -8.56 4.82 22.50
CA LYS A 106 -9.53 5.93 22.41
C LYS A 106 -9.19 7.07 23.35
N ILE A 107 -8.82 6.79 24.60
CA ILE A 107 -8.38 7.81 25.57
C ILE A 107 -7.16 8.58 25.03
N LEU A 108 -6.21 7.87 24.41
CA LEU A 108 -5.01 8.49 23.84
C LEU A 108 -5.35 9.33 22.60
N ALA A 109 -6.24 8.86 21.73
CA ALA A 109 -6.69 9.61 20.55
C ALA A 109 -7.44 10.91 20.89
N GLU A 110 -8.16 10.94 22.02
CA GLU A 110 -8.85 12.13 22.53
C GLU A 110 -7.93 13.07 23.32
N HIS A 111 -6.74 12.60 23.72
CA HIS A 111 -5.78 13.42 24.47
C HIS A 111 -5.13 14.47 23.58
N THR A 112 -4.88 15.66 24.15
CA THR A 112 -4.23 16.75 23.41
C THR A 112 -2.76 16.39 23.15
N HIS A 113 -2.38 16.32 21.88
CA HIS A 113 -1.01 15.98 21.45
C HIS A 113 0.04 16.92 22.08
N GLY A 114 1.17 16.35 22.51
CA GLY A 114 2.31 17.08 23.09
C GLY A 114 2.19 17.43 24.58
N TYR A 115 1.07 17.11 25.23
CA TYR A 115 0.94 17.27 26.68
C TYR A 115 1.43 16.01 27.41
N SER A 116 1.77 16.16 28.69
CA SER A 116 2.19 15.01 29.51
C SER A 116 1.10 13.93 29.55
N LEU A 117 1.51 12.68 29.37
CA LEU A 117 0.64 11.51 29.50
C LEU A 117 0.49 11.02 30.94
N GLU A 118 1.27 11.55 31.88
CA GLU A 118 1.25 11.16 33.29
C GLU A 118 -0.16 11.20 33.91
N PRO A 119 -0.99 12.25 33.71
CA PRO A 119 -2.35 12.28 34.26
C PRO A 119 -3.28 11.19 33.69
N LEU A 120 -2.93 10.59 32.54
CA LEU A 120 -3.72 9.51 31.95
C LEU A 120 -3.47 8.17 32.64
N TYR A 121 -2.41 8.01 33.43
CA TYR A 121 -2.16 6.75 34.15
C TYR A 121 -3.28 6.39 35.12
N GLU A 122 -3.93 7.39 35.73
CA GLU A 122 -5.12 7.18 36.57
C GLU A 122 -6.32 6.65 35.76
N LYS A 123 -6.36 6.95 34.46
CA LYS A 123 -7.42 6.56 33.51
C LYS A 123 -7.13 5.27 32.75
N ILE A 124 -5.93 4.68 32.90
CA ILE A 124 -5.62 3.39 32.28
C ILE A 124 -6.63 2.34 32.79
N PRO A 125 -7.31 1.61 31.89
CA PRO A 125 -8.23 0.55 32.27
C PRO A 125 -7.57 -0.49 33.18
N GLN A 126 -8.34 -1.04 34.13
CA GLN A 126 -7.80 -1.90 35.18
C GLN A 126 -7.01 -3.10 34.63
N ALA A 127 -7.46 -3.71 33.53
CA ALA A 127 -6.79 -4.84 32.87
C ALA A 127 -5.38 -4.51 32.32
N LEU A 128 -5.10 -3.24 32.01
CA LEU A 128 -3.81 -2.78 31.48
C LEU A 128 -2.93 -2.09 32.53
N ARG A 129 -3.47 -1.78 33.71
CA ARG A 129 -2.77 -1.04 34.75
C ARG A 129 -1.53 -1.81 35.22
N GLY A 130 -0.35 -1.21 35.00
CA GLY A 130 0.95 -1.82 35.33
C GLY A 130 1.52 -2.75 34.24
N TYR A 131 0.81 -2.97 33.13
CA TYR A 131 1.27 -3.77 31.98
C TYR A 131 1.69 -2.93 30.78
N VAL A 132 1.48 -1.61 30.83
CA VAL A 132 1.77 -0.69 29.74
C VAL A 132 2.53 0.55 30.23
N GLU A 133 3.29 1.13 29.31
CA GLU A 133 3.81 2.49 29.39
C GLU A 133 3.11 3.33 28.31
N LEU A 134 2.70 4.54 28.67
CA LEU A 134 2.18 5.50 27.69
C LEU A 134 3.36 6.29 27.14
N VAL A 135 3.54 6.27 25.82
CA VAL A 135 4.66 6.93 25.14
C VAL A 135 4.15 7.95 24.13
N GLN A 136 4.98 8.93 23.79
CA GLN A 136 4.74 9.80 22.63
C GLN A 136 5.79 9.53 21.57
N ASP A 137 5.38 9.59 20.30
CA ASP A 137 6.32 9.59 19.18
C ASP A 137 6.94 10.98 18.96
N SER A 138 7.86 11.08 17.99
CA SER A 138 8.55 12.34 17.65
C SER A 138 7.63 13.46 17.11
N ASN A 139 6.39 13.12 16.73
CA ASN A 139 5.35 14.07 16.31
C ASN A 139 4.38 14.38 17.46
N ASN A 140 4.66 13.90 18.67
CA ASN A 140 3.85 14.02 19.87
C ASN A 140 2.51 13.28 19.83
N TYR A 141 2.39 12.25 19.00
CA TYR A 141 1.24 11.35 19.03
C TYR A 141 1.41 10.33 20.17
N PRO A 142 0.41 10.22 21.07
CA PRO A 142 0.45 9.22 22.12
C PRO A 142 0.21 7.81 21.58
N SER A 143 0.84 6.82 22.19
CA SER A 143 0.63 5.40 21.90
C SER A 143 0.91 4.53 23.14
N ILE A 144 0.56 3.24 23.02
CA ILE A 144 0.76 2.24 24.06
C ILE A 144 2.05 1.46 23.77
N ARG A 145 2.94 1.38 24.77
CA ARG A 145 4.03 0.39 24.79
C ARG A 145 3.72 -0.70 25.81
N PHE A 146 3.51 -1.93 25.35
CA PHE A 146 3.27 -3.08 26.20
C PHE A 146 4.55 -3.57 26.88
N ILE A 147 4.45 -3.89 28.16
CA ILE A 147 5.53 -4.55 28.91
C ILE A 147 5.35 -6.07 28.73
N GLU A 148 5.74 -6.58 27.56
CA GLU A 148 5.48 -7.96 27.13
C GLU A 148 5.91 -9.02 28.14
N GLY A 149 7.07 -8.82 28.79
CA GLY A 149 7.56 -9.72 29.83
C GLY A 149 6.62 -9.85 31.03
N LEU A 150 5.89 -8.80 31.40
CA LEU A 150 4.87 -8.86 32.44
C LEU A 150 3.60 -9.53 31.92
N LEU A 151 3.18 -9.26 30.68
CA LEU A 151 2.01 -9.91 30.08
C LEU A 151 2.17 -11.43 30.02
N TYR A 152 3.33 -11.96 29.62
CA TYR A 152 3.61 -13.40 29.63
C TYR A 152 3.61 -14.02 31.03
N ARG A 153 3.74 -13.22 32.09
CA ARG A 153 3.68 -13.64 33.51
C ARG A 153 2.36 -13.27 34.18
N SER A 154 1.43 -12.71 33.42
CA SER A 154 0.11 -12.31 33.90
C SER A 154 -0.90 -13.45 33.70
N PRO A 155 -2.10 -13.35 34.29
CA PRO A 155 -3.19 -14.28 34.01
C PRO A 155 -3.61 -14.33 32.53
N TYR A 156 -3.24 -13.34 31.71
CA TYR A 156 -3.57 -13.30 30.28
C TYR A 156 -2.73 -14.29 29.44
N TYR A 157 -1.60 -14.78 29.94
CA TYR A 157 -0.89 -15.89 29.30
C TYR A 157 -1.25 -17.20 29.98
N ASN A 158 -2.03 -18.05 29.29
CA ASN A 158 -2.45 -19.33 29.81
C ASN A 158 -2.11 -20.48 28.85
N PRO A 159 -1.02 -21.24 29.10
CA PRO A 159 -0.67 -22.41 28.29
C PRO A 159 -1.73 -23.51 28.27
N ALA A 160 -2.70 -23.52 29.20
CA ALA A 160 -3.80 -24.49 29.18
C ALA A 160 -4.81 -24.28 28.03
N ASN A 161 -4.73 -23.14 27.35
CA ASN A 161 -5.46 -22.86 26.10
C ASN A 161 -4.79 -23.49 24.87
N GLN A 162 -3.57 -23.99 25.01
CA GLN A 162 -2.84 -24.66 23.94
C GLN A 162 -3.20 -26.15 23.91
N SER A 163 -3.22 -26.71 22.71
CA SER A 163 -3.41 -28.13 22.47
C SER A 163 -2.81 -28.52 21.12
N VAL A 164 -2.65 -29.81 20.86
CA VAL A 164 -2.18 -30.32 19.58
C VAL A 164 -3.21 -31.31 19.03
N ASN A 165 -3.52 -31.21 17.75
CA ASN A 165 -4.39 -32.15 17.05
C ASN A 165 -3.57 -33.11 16.17
N LEU A 166 -3.77 -34.41 16.34
CA LEU A 166 -3.04 -35.45 15.61
C LEU A 166 -4.00 -36.26 14.75
N TYR A 167 -3.62 -36.48 13.50
CA TYR A 167 -4.36 -37.36 12.59
C TYR A 167 -3.44 -37.90 11.48
N LEU A 168 -3.90 -38.93 10.77
CA LEU A 168 -3.19 -39.45 9.61
C LEU A 168 -3.54 -38.60 8.38
N GLY A 169 -2.52 -38.01 7.73
CA GLY A 169 -2.69 -37.28 6.49
C GLY A 169 -3.00 -38.18 5.29
N ASP A 170 -3.85 -37.68 4.39
CA ASP A 170 -4.17 -38.24 3.07
C ASP A 170 -3.54 -37.35 1.97
N GLY A 171 -2.24 -37.52 1.77
CA GLY A 171 -1.44 -36.69 0.87
C GLY A 171 -1.45 -35.21 1.28
N ASP A 172 -1.49 -34.32 0.29
CA ASP A 172 -1.48 -32.85 0.50
C ASP A 172 -2.88 -32.24 0.72
N LYS A 173 -3.93 -33.06 0.80
CA LYS A 173 -5.30 -32.56 0.96
C LYS A 173 -5.52 -31.98 2.36
N ARG A 174 -5.41 -30.66 2.47
CA ARG A 174 -5.73 -29.92 3.70
C ARG A 174 -6.55 -28.68 3.35
N ALA A 175 -7.63 -28.47 4.09
CA ALA A 175 -8.41 -27.24 3.98
C ALA A 175 -7.65 -26.05 4.55
N PHE A 176 -8.01 -24.84 4.11
CA PHE A 176 -7.48 -23.61 4.71
C PHE A 176 -7.80 -23.52 6.21
N VAL A 177 -6.80 -23.23 7.04
CA VAL A 177 -6.88 -23.52 8.48
C VAL A 177 -7.14 -22.30 9.37
N LEU A 178 -6.82 -21.10 8.90
CA LEU A 178 -6.83 -19.90 9.74
C LEU A 178 -8.24 -19.34 10.01
N SER A 179 -9.25 -19.84 9.30
CA SER A 179 -10.65 -19.45 9.44
C SER A 179 -11.55 -20.52 10.05
N THR A 180 -11.00 -21.69 10.41
CA THR A 180 -11.79 -22.85 10.83
C THR A 180 -11.23 -23.44 12.13
N PRO A 181 -11.97 -23.41 13.25
CA PRO A 181 -11.54 -24.10 14.46
C PRO A 181 -11.54 -25.62 14.25
N ARG A 182 -10.72 -26.35 14.99
CA ARG A 182 -10.67 -27.81 15.02
C ARG A 182 -11.59 -28.33 16.08
N LEU A 183 -12.68 -28.94 15.65
CA LEU A 183 -13.59 -29.67 16.52
C LEU A 183 -13.12 -31.12 16.67
N PRO A 184 -13.32 -31.74 17.85
CA PRO A 184 -13.06 -33.17 18.00
C PRO A 184 -13.85 -34.02 16.99
N ASP A 185 -13.21 -35.07 16.48
CA ASP A 185 -13.83 -36.08 15.63
C ASP A 185 -13.24 -37.47 15.90
N GLU A 186 -13.74 -38.51 15.21
CA GLU A 186 -13.30 -39.90 15.39
C GLU A 186 -11.96 -40.23 14.69
N GLN A 187 -11.45 -39.31 13.86
CA GLN A 187 -10.24 -39.53 13.04
C GLN A 187 -9.02 -38.80 13.61
N SER A 188 -9.20 -38.01 14.67
CA SER A 188 -8.17 -37.17 15.24
C SER A 188 -8.11 -37.24 16.77
N ILE A 189 -6.93 -36.96 17.31
CA ILE A 189 -6.67 -36.93 18.75
C ILE A 189 -6.25 -35.52 19.15
N HIS A 190 -7.12 -34.87 19.93
CA HIS A 190 -6.82 -33.59 20.58
C HIS A 190 -6.08 -33.83 21.91
N LEU A 191 -4.79 -33.55 21.92
CA LEU A 191 -3.95 -33.55 23.12
C LEU A 191 -3.98 -32.17 23.76
N LYS A 192 -4.65 -32.05 24.91
CA LYS A 192 -4.67 -30.81 25.69
C LYS A 192 -3.36 -30.66 26.47
N MET A 193 -2.37 -30.04 25.83
CA MET A 193 -1.04 -29.84 26.39
C MET A 193 -0.42 -28.55 25.90
N ALA A 194 0.39 -27.94 26.77
CA ALA A 194 1.14 -26.73 26.43
C ALA A 194 2.18 -27.04 25.35
N PHE A 195 2.41 -26.10 24.44
CA PHE A 195 3.44 -26.25 23.41
C PHE A 195 4.82 -26.43 24.01
N GLY A 196 5.11 -25.79 25.15
CA GLY A 196 6.36 -25.92 25.91
C GLY A 196 6.63 -27.30 26.55
N ASP A 197 5.64 -28.21 26.56
CA ASP A 197 5.77 -29.53 27.19
C ASP A 197 6.75 -30.42 26.41
N ARG A 198 7.63 -31.13 27.13
CA ARG A 198 8.68 -31.98 26.55
C ARG A 198 8.17 -33.36 26.12
N ALA A 199 6.97 -33.75 26.55
CA ALA A 199 6.29 -34.93 26.01
C ALA A 199 6.07 -34.82 24.49
N LEU A 200 5.87 -33.61 23.95
CA LEU A 200 5.82 -33.37 22.51
C LEU A 200 7.17 -33.65 21.84
N ASP A 201 8.28 -33.23 22.45
CA ASP A 201 9.61 -33.50 21.90
C ASP A 201 9.88 -35.00 21.83
N GLN A 202 9.46 -35.76 22.84
CA GLN A 202 9.58 -37.22 22.85
C GLN A 202 8.78 -37.85 21.71
N LEU A 203 7.53 -37.43 21.50
CA LEU A 203 6.72 -37.88 20.37
C LEU A 203 7.41 -37.59 19.02
N PHE A 204 7.93 -36.38 18.84
CA PHE A 204 8.52 -35.98 17.56
C PHE A 204 9.88 -36.63 17.29
N GLN A 205 10.66 -36.92 18.34
CA GLN A 205 11.88 -37.74 18.23
C GLN A 205 11.57 -39.14 17.68
N MET A 206 10.38 -39.69 17.94
CA MET A 206 9.96 -40.99 17.42
C MET A 206 9.84 -41.06 15.90
N ARG A 207 9.90 -39.93 15.18
CA ARG A 207 10.08 -39.94 13.71
C ARG A 207 11.41 -40.56 13.27
N HIS A 208 12.42 -40.60 14.15
CA HIS A 208 13.77 -41.09 13.85
C HIS A 208 14.31 -42.09 14.88
N THR A 209 13.86 -42.02 16.13
CA THR A 209 14.37 -42.84 17.23
C THR A 209 13.21 -43.63 17.84
N PRO A 210 13.18 -44.96 17.72
CA PRO A 210 12.03 -45.71 18.17
C PRO A 210 11.96 -45.74 19.70
N GLN A 211 10.74 -45.78 20.25
CA GLN A 211 10.49 -45.93 21.68
C GLN A 211 9.42 -47.00 21.93
N PRO A 212 9.30 -47.55 23.16
CA PRO A 212 8.20 -48.44 23.51
C PRO A 212 6.84 -47.74 23.39
N TYR A 213 5.83 -48.44 22.87
CA TYR A 213 4.48 -47.89 22.73
C TYR A 213 3.86 -47.43 24.05
N GLU A 214 4.01 -48.20 25.12
CA GLU A 214 3.42 -47.91 26.42
C GLU A 214 3.99 -46.63 27.02
N ASP A 215 5.29 -46.41 26.89
CA ASP A 215 5.97 -45.21 27.39
C ASP A 215 5.37 -43.95 26.78
N ILE A 216 5.19 -43.89 25.46
CA ILE A 216 4.63 -42.69 24.80
C ILE A 216 3.12 -42.55 25.05
N ARG A 217 2.37 -43.66 25.10
CA ARG A 217 0.94 -43.67 25.43
C ARG A 217 0.70 -43.07 26.82
N ASP A 218 1.47 -43.51 27.81
CA ASP A 218 1.34 -43.09 29.20
C ASP A 218 1.85 -41.66 29.39
N THR A 219 2.95 -41.30 28.72
CA THR A 219 3.51 -39.94 28.69
C THR A 219 2.49 -38.93 28.16
N LEU A 220 1.82 -39.23 27.05
CA LEU A 220 0.79 -38.36 26.45
C LEU A 220 -0.58 -38.49 27.12
N LYS A 221 -0.72 -39.37 28.12
CA LYS A 221 -1.94 -39.61 28.90
C LYS A 221 -3.14 -39.94 27.99
N ILE A 222 -2.92 -40.80 27.01
CA ILE A 222 -3.94 -41.23 26.05
C ILE A 222 -5.06 -41.95 26.78
N LYS A 223 -6.31 -41.57 26.48
CA LYS A 223 -7.49 -42.19 27.11
C LYS A 223 -7.74 -43.58 26.51
N PRO A 224 -8.31 -44.54 27.27
CA PRO A 224 -8.61 -45.88 26.75
C PRO A 224 -9.41 -45.90 25.45
N GLN A 225 -10.36 -44.96 25.28
CA GLN A 225 -11.19 -44.87 24.07
C GLN A 225 -10.41 -44.38 22.83
N GLN A 226 -9.25 -43.73 23.03
CA GLN A 226 -8.40 -43.20 21.97
C GLN A 226 -7.26 -44.16 21.60
N GLU A 227 -7.07 -45.25 22.36
CA GLU A 227 -5.89 -46.11 22.25
C GLU A 227 -5.80 -46.78 20.87
N THR A 228 -6.92 -47.21 20.28
CA THR A 228 -6.93 -47.81 18.94
C THR A 228 -6.43 -46.83 17.88
N LEU A 229 -6.97 -45.62 17.83
CA LEU A 229 -6.56 -44.59 16.87
C LEU A 229 -5.12 -44.14 17.12
N PHE A 230 -4.73 -44.00 18.39
CA PHE A 230 -3.37 -43.61 18.75
C PHE A 230 -2.35 -44.65 18.30
N ALA A 231 -2.65 -45.95 18.45
CA ALA A 231 -1.84 -47.05 17.94
C ALA A 231 -1.62 -46.96 16.42
N ASP A 232 -2.62 -46.50 15.66
CA ASP A 232 -2.51 -46.34 14.20
C ASP A 232 -1.54 -45.24 13.77
N PHE A 233 -1.12 -44.34 14.66
CA PHE A 233 -0.11 -43.31 14.35
C PHE A 233 1.32 -43.85 14.31
N PHE A 234 1.54 -45.12 14.64
CA PHE A 234 2.86 -45.69 14.76
C PHE A 234 3.12 -46.87 13.83
N THR A 235 4.40 -47.13 13.56
CA THR A 235 4.86 -48.24 12.73
C THR A 235 6.13 -48.85 13.30
N THR A 236 6.36 -50.12 13.01
CA THR A 236 7.60 -50.82 13.37
C THR A 236 8.65 -50.70 12.27
N THR A 237 8.27 -50.22 11.09
CA THR A 237 9.15 -49.98 9.95
C THR A 237 10.06 -48.78 10.25
N PRO A 238 11.39 -48.96 10.26
CA PRO A 238 12.31 -47.84 10.43
C PRO A 238 12.20 -46.81 9.29
N PRO A 239 12.33 -45.51 9.57
CA PRO A 239 12.37 -44.48 8.55
C PRO A 239 13.63 -44.61 7.70
N LYS A 240 13.55 -44.24 6.42
CA LYS A 240 14.73 -44.13 5.55
C LYS A 240 15.50 -42.86 5.94
N GLN A 241 16.58 -43.02 6.70
CA GLN A 241 17.42 -41.89 7.11
C GLN A 241 18.49 -41.62 6.05
N GLU A 242 18.62 -40.36 5.66
CA GLU A 242 19.73 -39.92 4.82
C GLU A 242 21.02 -39.84 5.66
N PRO A 243 22.18 -40.30 5.16
CA PRO A 243 23.44 -40.17 5.90
C PRO A 243 23.82 -38.70 6.09
N ASP A 244 24.57 -38.41 7.15
CA ASP A 244 25.15 -37.09 7.36
C ASP A 244 25.97 -36.65 6.15
N TYR A 245 25.86 -35.37 5.79
CA TYR A 245 26.65 -34.81 4.71
C TYR A 245 28.13 -34.72 5.11
N ARG A 246 29.01 -35.30 4.28
CA ARG A 246 30.48 -35.33 4.49
C ARG A 246 31.26 -34.75 3.29
N GLY A 247 30.58 -34.02 2.41
CA GLY A 247 31.22 -33.42 1.23
C GLY A 247 31.98 -32.13 1.55
N GLU A 248 32.95 -31.78 0.71
CA GLU A 248 33.74 -30.56 0.88
C GLU A 248 32.96 -29.27 0.55
N ALA A 249 32.01 -29.35 -0.38
CA ALA A 249 31.19 -28.23 -0.83
C ALA A 249 30.23 -27.70 0.24
N VAL A 250 29.73 -26.47 0.04
CA VAL A 250 28.53 -26.01 0.76
C VAL A 250 27.32 -26.58 0.02
N ARG A 251 26.56 -27.44 0.69
CA ARG A 251 25.34 -28.06 0.19
C ARG A 251 24.15 -27.17 0.54
N VAL A 252 23.34 -26.81 -0.45
CA VAL A 252 22.10 -26.05 -0.26
C VAL A 252 20.94 -26.88 -0.80
N ARG A 253 19.96 -27.15 0.04
CA ARG A 253 18.76 -27.92 -0.31
C ARG A 253 17.50 -27.10 -0.11
N TYR A 254 16.71 -27.01 -1.17
CA TYR A 254 15.40 -26.36 -1.16
C TYR A 254 14.32 -27.38 -0.75
N PHE A 255 13.61 -27.10 0.35
CA PHE A 255 12.56 -27.96 0.89
C PHE A 255 11.14 -27.52 0.47
N GLY A 256 10.99 -26.34 -0.13
CA GLY A 256 9.70 -25.77 -0.55
C GLY A 256 9.47 -24.36 0.03
N HIS A 257 8.75 -23.52 -0.71
CA HIS A 257 8.48 -22.11 -0.39
C HIS A 257 9.73 -21.31 0.01
N ALA A 258 9.93 -20.96 1.27
CA ALA A 258 11.09 -20.20 1.75
C ALA A 258 12.12 -21.09 2.47
N CYS A 259 11.84 -22.39 2.57
CA CYS A 259 12.58 -23.33 3.39
C CYS A 259 13.86 -23.80 2.67
N VAL A 260 15.01 -23.36 3.16
CA VAL A 260 16.32 -23.72 2.60
C VAL A 260 17.26 -24.23 3.69
N LEU A 261 17.82 -25.42 3.48
CA LEU A 261 18.81 -26.04 4.34
C LEU A 261 20.21 -25.88 3.75
N ILE A 262 21.06 -25.13 4.44
CA ILE A 262 22.45 -24.83 4.06
C ILE A 262 23.37 -25.59 5.00
N GLN A 263 24.27 -26.42 4.46
CA GLN A 263 25.07 -27.35 5.25
C GLN A 263 26.51 -27.45 4.75
N THR A 264 27.43 -27.59 5.70
CA THR A 264 28.75 -28.21 5.48
C THR A 264 28.81 -29.53 6.25
N GLU A 265 29.96 -30.19 6.29
CA GLU A 265 30.18 -31.35 7.17
C GLU A 265 30.12 -31.01 8.67
N SER A 266 30.24 -29.72 9.03
CA SER A 266 30.43 -29.26 10.41
C SER A 266 29.25 -28.45 10.95
N ILE A 267 28.44 -27.85 10.07
CA ILE A 267 27.34 -26.96 10.44
C ILE A 267 26.10 -27.16 9.55
N SER A 268 24.93 -26.96 10.16
CA SER A 268 23.63 -27.00 9.51
C SER A 268 22.77 -25.78 9.87
N ILE A 269 22.28 -25.10 8.85
CA ILE A 269 21.47 -23.87 8.96
C ILE A 269 20.18 -24.07 8.18
N LEU A 270 19.03 -23.93 8.81
CA LEU A 270 17.71 -24.04 8.18
C LEU A 270 17.00 -22.69 8.21
N CYS A 271 16.74 -22.12 7.05
CA CYS A 271 16.00 -20.85 6.91
C CYS A 271 14.51 -21.13 6.71
N ASP A 272 13.65 -20.33 7.36
CA ASP A 272 12.18 -20.34 7.27
C ASP A 272 11.55 -21.75 7.17
N PRO A 273 11.62 -22.56 8.25
CA PRO A 273 11.26 -23.96 8.20
C PRO A 273 9.78 -24.23 7.88
N ILE A 274 9.55 -24.77 6.69
CA ILE A 274 8.32 -25.49 6.30
C ILE A 274 8.74 -26.86 5.78
N ILE A 275 8.21 -27.91 6.38
CA ILE A 275 8.58 -29.29 6.03
C ILE A 275 7.33 -30.05 5.63
N SER A 276 7.35 -30.62 4.42
CA SER A 276 6.25 -31.41 3.89
C SER A 276 6.20 -32.81 4.52
N TYR A 277 5.05 -33.46 4.36
CA TYR A 277 4.88 -34.88 4.64
C TYR A 277 5.10 -35.71 3.35
N PRO A 278 5.41 -37.01 3.46
CA PRO A 278 5.47 -37.89 2.28
C PRO A 278 4.11 -37.99 1.59
N ASP A 279 4.14 -38.08 0.26
CA ASP A 279 2.96 -38.24 -0.58
C ASP A 279 3.29 -39.13 -1.78
N ASP A 280 2.31 -39.92 -2.23
CA ASP A 280 2.45 -40.87 -3.35
C ASP A 280 2.12 -40.22 -4.70
N SER A 281 1.81 -38.92 -4.72
CA SER A 281 1.45 -38.14 -5.92
C SER A 281 2.56 -38.02 -6.98
N GLY A 282 3.81 -38.34 -6.62
CA GLY A 282 4.96 -38.35 -7.54
C GLY A 282 5.78 -37.05 -7.58
N ASP A 283 5.39 -36.02 -6.83
CA ASP A 283 6.18 -34.78 -6.71
C ASP A 283 7.45 -34.99 -5.86
N ASN A 284 8.60 -34.66 -6.42
CA ASN A 284 9.87 -34.67 -5.70
C ASN A 284 9.85 -33.63 -4.57
N ARG A 285 10.04 -34.08 -3.32
CA ARG A 285 9.98 -33.24 -2.12
C ARG A 285 10.95 -33.72 -1.04
N TYR A 286 11.41 -32.80 -0.20
CA TYR A 286 12.12 -33.15 1.02
C TYR A 286 11.19 -33.07 2.23
N THR A 287 11.19 -34.13 3.02
CA THR A 287 10.39 -34.29 4.25
C THR A 287 11.28 -34.31 5.49
N TYR A 288 10.68 -34.50 6.67
CA TYR A 288 11.41 -34.65 7.95
C TYR A 288 12.54 -35.70 7.90
N GLN A 289 12.45 -36.72 7.04
CA GLN A 289 13.46 -37.77 6.90
C GLN A 289 14.79 -37.28 6.30
N HIS A 290 14.77 -36.16 5.59
CA HIS A 290 15.92 -35.58 4.90
C HIS A 290 16.64 -34.53 5.74
N LEU A 291 16.09 -34.16 6.90
CA LEU A 291 16.73 -33.24 7.83
C LEU A 291 17.86 -33.92 8.61
N PRO A 292 18.93 -33.19 8.93
CA PRO A 292 20.01 -33.72 9.76
C PRO A 292 19.51 -34.10 11.16
N PRO A 293 20.28 -34.93 11.90
CA PRO A 293 19.96 -35.26 13.28
C PRO A 293 19.94 -34.01 14.18
N VAL A 294 20.77 -33.01 13.86
CA VAL A 294 20.93 -31.75 14.59
C VAL A 294 20.85 -30.59 13.59
N ILE A 295 20.19 -29.49 13.99
CA ILE A 295 20.16 -28.22 13.27
C ILE A 295 20.83 -27.18 14.16
N ASP A 296 21.99 -26.65 13.75
CA ASP A 296 22.75 -25.71 14.58
C ASP A 296 22.04 -24.35 14.68
N TYR A 297 21.52 -23.88 13.56
CA TYR A 297 20.79 -22.61 13.48
C TYR A 297 19.52 -22.76 12.68
N VAL A 298 18.40 -22.28 13.24
CA VAL A 298 17.21 -21.94 12.46
C VAL A 298 17.15 -20.44 12.31
N LEU A 299 17.03 -19.94 11.09
CA LEU A 299 16.87 -18.51 10.80
C LEU A 299 15.42 -18.26 10.41
N LEU A 300 14.73 -17.38 11.13
CA LEU A 300 13.39 -16.91 10.77
C LEU A 300 13.52 -15.50 10.23
N THR A 301 13.08 -15.27 9.00
CA THR A 301 13.21 -13.97 8.31
C THR A 301 12.26 -12.94 8.87
N HIS A 302 10.97 -13.26 8.99
CA HIS A 302 9.96 -12.33 9.46
C HIS A 302 8.70 -13.03 9.99
N ASN A 303 7.82 -12.27 10.64
CA ASN A 303 6.68 -12.80 11.40
C ASN A 303 5.39 -12.98 10.58
N HIS A 304 5.46 -13.70 9.46
CA HIS A 304 4.29 -14.17 8.70
C HIS A 304 4.07 -15.67 8.84
N GLN A 305 2.86 -16.11 8.50
CA GLN A 305 2.35 -17.46 8.81
C GLN A 305 3.08 -18.56 8.05
N ASP A 306 3.53 -18.23 6.85
CA ASP A 306 4.31 -19.05 5.92
C ASP A 306 5.83 -18.99 6.15
N HIS A 307 6.31 -18.16 7.09
CA HIS A 307 7.73 -18.15 7.49
C HIS A 307 7.94 -18.63 8.93
N ILE A 308 6.91 -18.52 9.78
CA ILE A 308 6.90 -19.01 11.16
C ILE A 308 5.79 -20.04 11.36
N MET A 309 6.06 -21.25 10.86
CA MET A 309 5.15 -22.38 10.97
C MET A 309 5.30 -23.10 12.31
N LEU A 310 4.43 -22.84 13.28
CA LEU A 310 4.50 -23.51 14.60
C LEU A 310 4.39 -25.03 14.50
N GLU A 311 3.63 -25.54 13.52
CA GLU A 311 3.50 -26.97 13.22
C GLU A 311 4.86 -27.62 12.92
N THR A 312 5.71 -26.96 12.13
CA THR A 312 7.06 -27.43 11.83
C THR A 312 8.01 -27.16 12.98
N LEU A 313 8.01 -25.94 13.52
CA LEU A 313 8.97 -25.52 14.55
C LEU A 313 8.88 -26.40 15.81
N LEU A 314 7.68 -26.71 16.30
CA LEU A 314 7.52 -27.58 17.48
C LEU A 314 8.05 -28.99 17.21
N GLN A 315 7.84 -29.52 16.01
CA GLN A 315 8.36 -30.83 15.61
C GLN A 315 9.89 -30.86 15.53
N LEU A 316 10.52 -29.76 15.12
CA LEU A 316 11.97 -29.64 15.01
C LEU A 316 12.66 -29.19 16.29
N ARG A 317 11.91 -28.73 17.30
CA ARG A 317 12.46 -28.11 18.53
C ARG A 317 13.53 -28.97 19.23
N HIS A 318 13.40 -30.29 19.18
CA HIS A 318 14.36 -31.21 19.77
C HIS A 318 15.69 -31.33 18.99
N LYS A 319 15.71 -30.95 17.70
CA LYS A 319 16.89 -30.95 16.82
C LYS A 319 17.62 -29.60 16.83
N ILE A 320 16.91 -28.53 17.13
CA ILE A 320 17.40 -27.15 16.97
C ILE A 320 18.25 -26.73 18.17
N LYS A 321 19.50 -26.29 17.92
CA LYS A 321 20.37 -25.71 18.95
C LYS A 321 20.03 -24.25 19.23
N THR A 322 19.92 -23.42 18.19
CA THR A 322 19.65 -21.98 18.30
C THR A 322 18.65 -21.54 17.24
N VAL A 323 17.66 -20.73 17.64
CA VAL A 323 16.80 -19.99 16.70
C VAL A 323 17.28 -18.54 16.64
N VAL A 324 17.47 -18.01 15.45
CA VAL A 324 17.80 -16.61 15.18
C VAL A 324 16.55 -15.94 14.61
N VAL A 325 16.19 -14.80 15.18
CA VAL A 325 15.04 -13.99 14.77
C VAL A 325 15.45 -12.53 14.59
N PRO A 326 14.82 -11.77 13.69
CA PRO A 326 15.01 -10.33 13.64
C PRO A 326 14.58 -9.67 14.96
N LYS A 327 15.25 -8.58 15.31
CA LYS A 327 14.89 -7.77 16.47
C LYS A 327 13.59 -6.99 16.21
N SER A 328 12.65 -7.04 17.14
CA SER A 328 11.35 -6.35 17.04
C SER A 328 11.33 -4.97 17.72
N ASN A 329 10.33 -4.16 17.39
CA ASN A 329 9.92 -2.96 18.12
C ASN A 329 9.20 -3.35 19.41
N LYS A 330 9.97 -3.84 20.40
CA LYS A 330 9.45 -4.41 21.66
C LYS A 330 8.37 -3.54 22.29
N GLY A 331 7.24 -4.18 22.62
CA GLY A 331 6.07 -3.55 23.21
C GLY A 331 5.09 -2.92 22.22
N SER A 332 5.29 -3.03 20.91
CA SER A 332 4.25 -2.69 19.92
C SER A 332 3.23 -3.83 19.77
N LEU A 333 1.93 -3.52 19.67
CA LEU A 333 0.88 -4.54 19.49
C LEU A 333 1.02 -5.30 18.17
N ILE A 334 1.39 -4.59 17.11
CA ILE A 334 1.56 -5.15 15.76
C ILE A 334 2.92 -5.83 15.54
N ASP A 335 3.85 -5.71 16.48
CA ASP A 335 5.20 -6.25 16.36
C ASP A 335 5.66 -6.92 17.67
N PRO A 336 4.93 -7.97 18.12
CA PRO A 336 5.25 -8.66 19.36
C PRO A 336 6.60 -9.37 19.25
N SER A 337 7.31 -9.49 20.37
CA SER A 337 8.64 -10.10 20.41
C SER A 337 8.61 -11.59 20.07
N LEU A 338 9.15 -11.93 18.89
CA LEU A 338 9.37 -13.31 18.47
C LEU A 338 10.22 -14.10 19.46
N LYS A 339 11.23 -13.45 20.04
CA LYS A 339 12.10 -14.07 21.05
C LYS A 339 11.32 -14.52 22.28
N LEU A 340 10.53 -13.62 22.87
CA LEU A 340 9.74 -13.96 24.05
C LEU A 340 8.71 -15.05 23.72
N MET A 341 8.04 -14.93 22.57
CA MET A 341 7.08 -15.90 22.07
C MET A 341 7.68 -17.31 21.98
N LEU A 342 8.79 -17.46 21.27
CA LEU A 342 9.48 -18.74 21.08
C LEU A 342 9.96 -19.34 22.41
N GLN A 343 10.46 -18.50 23.32
CA GLN A 343 10.86 -18.94 24.65
C GLN A 343 9.69 -19.51 25.45
N GLN A 344 8.50 -18.89 25.37
CA GLN A 344 7.30 -19.37 26.06
C GLN A 344 6.77 -20.70 25.53
N ILE A 345 7.05 -21.02 24.26
CA ILE A 345 6.72 -22.32 23.66
C ILE A 345 7.91 -23.29 23.66
N GLY A 346 8.91 -23.06 24.51
CA GLY A 346 9.93 -24.06 24.89
C GLY A 346 11.24 -24.03 24.12
N PHE A 347 11.50 -23.03 23.26
CA PHE A 347 12.82 -22.83 22.66
C PHE A 347 13.78 -22.20 23.67
N LYS A 348 14.86 -22.91 24.03
CA LYS A 348 15.78 -22.47 25.09
C LYS A 348 16.72 -21.35 24.62
N ASN A 349 17.23 -21.47 23.40
CA ASN A 349 18.22 -20.55 22.84
C ASN A 349 17.60 -19.80 21.66
N VAL A 350 17.15 -18.58 21.93
CA VAL A 350 16.62 -17.68 20.90
C VAL A 350 17.45 -16.40 20.90
N ARG A 351 18.09 -16.11 19.77
CA ARG A 351 18.94 -14.95 19.57
C ARG A 351 18.22 -13.96 18.66
N GLU A 352 18.11 -12.72 19.10
CA GLU A 352 17.74 -11.61 18.22
C GLU A 352 18.98 -11.20 17.43
N ILE A 353 18.80 -10.81 16.18
CA ILE A 353 19.82 -10.19 15.33
C ILE A 353 19.33 -8.81 14.90
N ASP A 354 20.20 -7.81 15.00
CA ASP A 354 19.93 -6.47 14.48
C ASP A 354 20.41 -6.32 13.03
N GLU A 355 20.02 -5.23 12.38
CA GLU A 355 20.50 -4.91 11.03
C GLU A 355 22.03 -4.74 11.05
N LEU A 356 22.69 -5.41 10.11
CA LEU A 356 24.14 -5.49 9.94
C LEU A 356 24.89 -6.13 11.13
N GLU A 357 24.19 -6.75 12.08
CA GLU A 357 24.84 -7.56 13.13
C GLU A 357 25.38 -8.87 12.53
N VAL A 358 26.61 -9.22 12.91
CA VAL A 358 27.30 -10.44 12.45
C VAL A 358 27.34 -11.49 13.57
N ILE A 359 26.95 -12.72 13.23
CA ILE A 359 27.11 -13.90 14.06
C ILE A 359 28.22 -14.78 13.47
N GLN A 360 29.31 -14.93 14.22
CA GLN A 360 30.37 -15.88 13.86
C GLN A 360 29.90 -17.31 14.07
N ILE A 361 30.16 -18.18 13.10
CA ILE A 361 29.78 -19.59 13.12
C ILE A 361 30.92 -20.47 12.61
N THR A 362 30.79 -21.79 12.78
CA THR A 362 31.73 -22.73 12.18
C THR A 362 31.73 -22.55 10.65
N ASP A 363 32.91 -22.58 10.05
CA ASP A 363 33.14 -22.40 8.61
C ASP A 363 32.75 -21.03 8.02
N GLY A 364 32.38 -20.02 8.83
CA GLY A 364 32.14 -18.66 8.33
C GLY A 364 31.32 -17.76 9.27
N TYR A 365 30.35 -17.03 8.72
CA TYR A 365 29.52 -16.08 9.47
C TYR A 365 28.13 -15.93 8.83
N MET A 366 27.18 -15.38 9.59
CA MET A 366 25.89 -14.91 9.06
C MET A 366 25.65 -13.46 9.50
N THR A 367 24.93 -12.70 8.69
CA THR A 367 24.62 -11.28 8.94
C THR A 367 23.14 -11.03 8.69
N GLY A 368 22.49 -10.30 9.61
CA GLY A 368 21.13 -9.79 9.38
C GLY A 368 21.19 -8.57 8.47
N LEU A 369 20.42 -8.56 7.38
CA LEU A 369 20.34 -7.45 6.44
C LEU A 369 18.96 -6.78 6.50
N PRO A 370 18.88 -5.47 6.22
CA PRO A 370 17.59 -4.78 6.19
C PRO A 370 16.60 -5.43 5.21
N PHE A 371 15.37 -5.62 5.67
CA PHE A 371 14.22 -6.09 4.88
C PHE A 371 13.22 -4.93 4.83
N LEU A 372 12.97 -4.40 3.62
CA LEU A 372 11.97 -3.35 3.40
C LEU A 372 10.69 -3.87 2.73
N GLY A 373 9.57 -3.21 3.03
CA GLY A 373 8.27 -3.46 2.43
C GLY A 373 7.53 -4.68 2.96
N GLU A 374 6.54 -5.14 2.17
CA GLU A 374 5.75 -6.37 2.39
C GLU A 374 4.89 -6.38 3.68
N HIS A 375 5.08 -5.45 4.62
CA HIS A 375 4.30 -5.40 5.86
C HIS A 375 3.25 -4.29 5.88
N GLY A 376 2.79 -3.89 4.69
CA GLY A 376 1.72 -2.90 4.51
C GLY A 376 2.00 -1.55 5.18
N ASP A 377 3.24 -1.08 5.19
CA ASP A 377 3.67 0.17 5.84
C ASP A 377 3.42 0.24 7.36
N LEU A 378 3.24 -0.91 8.02
CA LEU A 378 3.19 -0.97 9.48
C LEU A 378 4.60 -0.89 10.07
N ASN A 379 4.73 -0.30 11.26
CA ASN A 379 6.00 -0.20 11.98
C ASN A 379 6.39 -1.54 12.64
N ILE A 380 6.68 -2.54 11.80
CA ILE A 380 7.13 -3.88 12.19
C ILE A 380 8.62 -3.96 11.89
N ALA A 381 9.44 -4.10 12.93
CA ALA A 381 10.90 -4.26 12.80
C ALA A 381 11.33 -5.74 12.76
N ALA A 382 10.48 -6.68 13.20
CA ALA A 382 10.77 -8.11 13.18
C ALA A 382 10.78 -8.72 11.77
N LYS A 383 11.64 -8.21 10.89
CA LYS A 383 11.92 -8.69 9.54
C LYS A 383 13.38 -8.43 9.16
N ALA A 384 14.07 -9.45 8.65
CA ALA A 384 15.44 -9.36 8.15
C ALA A 384 15.69 -10.37 7.04
N ALA A 385 16.50 -9.98 6.06
CA ALA A 385 17.13 -10.92 5.14
C ALA A 385 18.42 -11.48 5.77
N TYR A 386 18.87 -12.66 5.38
CA TYR A 386 20.09 -13.25 5.94
C TYR A 386 21.15 -13.46 4.87
N LEU A 387 22.31 -12.84 5.06
CA LEU A 387 23.51 -13.13 4.28
C LEU A 387 24.38 -14.14 5.05
N ILE A 388 24.51 -15.33 4.50
CA ILE A 388 25.26 -16.45 5.08
C ILE A 388 26.52 -16.63 4.25
N ASN A 389 27.68 -16.56 4.90
CA ASN A 389 28.97 -16.88 4.30
C ASN A 389 29.51 -18.18 4.91
N LEU A 390 29.68 -19.21 4.10
CA LEU A 390 30.28 -20.48 4.52
C LEU A 390 31.35 -20.92 3.51
N LYS A 391 32.53 -21.31 4.01
CA LYS A 391 33.68 -21.70 3.18
C LYS A 391 33.98 -20.70 2.03
N GLY A 392 33.76 -19.42 2.31
CA GLY A 392 33.96 -18.30 1.38
C GLY A 392 32.86 -18.10 0.33
N ARG A 393 31.71 -18.78 0.46
CA ARG A 393 30.54 -18.64 -0.42
C ARG A 393 29.42 -17.89 0.26
N SER A 394 28.90 -16.88 -0.42
CA SER A 394 27.89 -15.94 0.06
C SER A 394 26.50 -16.28 -0.50
N ILE A 395 25.58 -16.57 0.41
CA ILE A 395 24.20 -16.98 0.12
C ILE A 395 23.28 -15.98 0.80
N LEU A 396 22.49 -15.25 0.02
CA LEU A 396 21.49 -14.32 0.52
C LEU A 396 20.09 -14.96 0.46
N CYS A 397 19.49 -15.19 1.62
CA CYS A 397 18.07 -15.54 1.76
C CYS A 397 17.27 -14.27 2.00
N ALA A 398 16.63 -13.73 0.96
CA ALA A 398 15.94 -12.45 1.01
C ALA A 398 14.46 -12.53 1.41
N ALA A 399 13.88 -13.73 1.46
CA ALA A 399 12.43 -13.97 1.60
C ALA A 399 11.66 -13.00 0.71
N ASP A 400 10.65 -12.33 1.26
CA ASP A 400 9.75 -11.45 0.52
C ASP A 400 10.21 -9.99 0.55
N SER A 401 11.51 -9.76 0.81
CA SER A 401 12.08 -8.42 0.80
C SER A 401 11.72 -7.70 -0.50
N ASN A 402 11.01 -6.60 -0.32
CA ASN A 402 10.48 -5.83 -1.41
C ASN A 402 11.46 -4.69 -1.66
N ASN A 403 12.24 -4.80 -2.75
CA ASN A 403 13.29 -3.84 -3.10
C ASN A 403 12.71 -2.46 -3.50
N ILE A 404 12.13 -1.76 -2.52
CA ILE A 404 11.44 -0.47 -2.67
C ILE A 404 12.45 0.65 -2.93
N ASP A 405 13.61 0.58 -2.28
CA ASP A 405 14.73 1.50 -2.50
C ASP A 405 15.99 0.70 -2.87
N PRO A 406 16.28 0.57 -4.18
CA PRO A 406 17.47 -0.11 -4.65
C PRO A 406 18.78 0.46 -4.08
N GLN A 407 18.83 1.74 -3.68
CA GLN A 407 20.05 2.34 -3.15
C GLN A 407 20.56 1.60 -1.90
N LEU A 408 19.66 1.02 -1.11
CA LEU A 408 19.99 0.15 0.02
C LEU A 408 20.96 -0.96 -0.39
N TYR A 409 20.64 -1.73 -1.43
CA TYR A 409 21.46 -2.87 -1.85
C TYR A 409 22.77 -2.46 -2.51
N SER A 410 22.84 -1.25 -3.08
CA SER A 410 24.11 -0.68 -3.55
C SER A 410 25.07 -0.43 -2.37
N HIS A 411 24.57 0.05 -1.23
CA HIS A 411 25.38 0.17 -0.02
C HIS A 411 25.79 -1.20 0.55
N LEU A 412 24.89 -2.19 0.51
CA LEU A 412 25.20 -3.54 0.96
C LEU A 412 26.28 -4.19 0.08
N GLN A 413 26.24 -4.00 -1.25
CA GLN A 413 27.28 -4.49 -2.14
C GLN A 413 28.64 -3.82 -1.86
N GLN A 414 28.67 -2.53 -1.51
CA GLN A 414 29.92 -1.87 -1.12
C GLN A 414 30.55 -2.47 0.15
N ILE A 415 29.72 -2.98 1.07
CA ILE A 415 30.16 -3.58 2.34
C ILE A 415 30.58 -5.04 2.14
N PHE A 416 29.75 -5.83 1.45
CA PHE A 416 29.89 -7.28 1.39
C PHE A 416 30.48 -7.80 0.07
N GLY A 417 30.58 -6.94 -0.94
CA GLY A 417 30.96 -7.33 -2.30
C GLY A 417 29.82 -8.03 -3.03
N ASP A 418 30.18 -8.64 -4.17
CA ASP A 418 29.27 -9.43 -4.98
C ASP A 418 28.86 -10.71 -4.24
N ILE A 419 27.62 -11.16 -4.46
CA ILE A 419 27.10 -12.38 -3.82
C ILE A 419 27.18 -13.60 -4.75
N ASP A 420 27.29 -14.81 -4.21
CA ASP A 420 27.32 -16.02 -5.03
C ASP A 420 25.88 -16.49 -5.36
N VAL A 421 25.00 -16.53 -4.37
CA VAL A 421 23.63 -17.04 -4.52
C VAL A 421 22.62 -16.07 -3.91
N LEU A 422 21.58 -15.75 -4.67
CA LEU A 422 20.42 -14.98 -4.24
C LEU A 422 19.17 -15.85 -4.25
N PHE A 423 18.51 -16.01 -3.10
CA PHE A 423 17.13 -16.49 -3.00
C PHE A 423 16.20 -15.30 -2.78
N ILE A 424 15.21 -15.11 -3.66
CA ILE A 424 14.29 -13.97 -3.62
C ILE A 424 12.83 -14.39 -3.84
N GLY A 425 11.95 -13.94 -2.96
CA GLY A 425 10.49 -14.09 -3.04
C GLY A 425 9.89 -13.11 -4.05
N MET A 426 8.96 -13.60 -4.87
CA MET A 426 8.32 -12.80 -5.92
C MET A 426 6.79 -12.90 -5.91
N GLU A 427 6.18 -13.08 -4.73
CA GLU A 427 4.74 -12.89 -4.54
C GLU A 427 4.38 -11.39 -4.63
N CYS A 428 4.43 -10.84 -5.84
CA CYS A 428 4.25 -9.41 -6.10
C CYS A 428 2.77 -8.94 -6.16
N GLU A 429 1.86 -9.74 -5.61
CA GLU A 429 0.43 -9.48 -5.50
C GLU A 429 -0.12 -10.06 -4.19
N GLY A 430 0.50 -9.70 -3.07
CA GLY A 430 0.10 -10.20 -1.75
C GLY A 430 -1.20 -9.57 -1.27
N ALA A 431 -1.79 -10.10 -0.19
CA ALA A 431 -3.07 -9.65 0.34
C ALA A 431 -3.03 -8.19 0.84
N PRO A 432 -4.18 -7.49 0.97
CA PRO A 432 -4.25 -6.26 1.75
C PRO A 432 -3.77 -6.50 3.19
N TYR A 433 -3.03 -5.56 3.78
CA TYR A 433 -2.46 -5.75 5.12
C TYR A 433 -3.51 -6.02 6.21
N THR A 434 -4.75 -5.56 6.01
CA THR A 434 -5.87 -5.82 6.92
C THR A 434 -6.30 -7.28 6.95
N TRP A 435 -5.92 -8.10 5.96
CA TRP A 435 -6.17 -9.54 5.99
C TRP A 435 -5.33 -10.20 7.10
N ALA A 436 -4.03 -9.91 7.15
CA ALA A 436 -3.14 -10.42 8.19
C ALA A 436 -3.35 -9.70 9.52
N TYR A 437 -3.35 -8.36 9.53
CA TYR A 437 -3.26 -7.55 10.75
C TYR A 437 -4.57 -6.92 11.21
N GLY A 438 -5.67 -7.10 10.47
CA GLY A 438 -6.93 -6.38 10.72
C GLY A 438 -7.47 -6.57 12.13
N ALA A 439 -7.31 -7.76 12.72
CA ALA A 439 -7.75 -8.05 14.08
C ALA A 439 -7.05 -7.21 15.16
N LEU A 440 -5.83 -6.73 14.87
CA LEU A 440 -5.03 -5.92 15.79
C LEU A 440 -5.35 -4.42 15.70
N LEU A 441 -6.09 -4.00 14.68
CA LEU A 441 -6.44 -2.60 14.49
C LEU A 441 -7.65 -2.24 15.37
N THR A 442 -7.53 -1.17 16.17
CA THR A 442 -8.62 -0.69 17.03
C THR A 442 -9.63 0.19 16.30
N ASN A 443 -9.28 0.66 15.10
CA ASN A 443 -10.11 1.49 14.24
C ASN A 443 -10.41 0.79 12.92
N GLN A 444 -11.63 1.00 12.40
CA GLN A 444 -12.00 0.51 11.08
C GLN A 444 -11.20 1.22 9.99
N VAL A 445 -10.65 0.43 9.06
CA VAL A 445 -9.91 0.94 7.91
C VAL A 445 -10.81 0.91 6.68
N PRO A 446 -11.07 2.05 6.03
CA PRO A 446 -11.80 2.09 4.77
C PRO A 446 -11.15 1.18 3.72
N ARG A 447 -11.96 0.39 2.99
CA ARG A 447 -11.49 -0.56 1.98
C ARG A 447 -10.54 0.06 0.95
N LYS A 448 -10.77 1.32 0.56
CA LYS A 448 -9.89 2.06 -0.36
C LYS A 448 -8.48 2.26 0.19
N ILE A 449 -8.34 2.54 1.50
CA ILE A 449 -7.04 2.65 2.17
C ILE A 449 -6.39 1.28 2.27
N ALA A 450 -7.13 0.26 2.71
CA ALA A 450 -6.63 -1.11 2.80
C ALA A 450 -6.10 -1.63 1.45
N GLN A 451 -6.74 -1.29 0.32
CA GLN A 451 -6.28 -1.69 -1.01
C GLN A 451 -4.98 -1.05 -1.48
N THR A 452 -4.57 0.08 -0.88
CA THR A 452 -3.31 0.76 -1.22
C THR A 452 -2.10 0.22 -0.45
N ARG A 453 -2.33 -0.54 0.63
CA ARG A 453 -1.31 -1.07 1.53
C ARG A 453 -1.38 -2.59 1.49
N ARG A 454 -0.42 -3.22 0.83
CA ARG A 454 -0.43 -4.66 0.55
C ARG A 454 0.80 -5.36 1.07
N LEU A 455 0.70 -6.67 1.18
CA LEU A 455 1.78 -7.56 1.57
C LEU A 455 2.57 -8.03 0.34
N ASP A 456 2.93 -7.09 -0.54
CA ASP A 456 3.57 -7.43 -1.80
C ASP A 456 5.06 -7.69 -1.58
N GLY A 457 5.58 -8.79 -2.14
CA GLY A 457 7.00 -9.02 -2.38
C GLY A 457 7.54 -8.24 -3.60
N SER A 458 8.73 -8.61 -4.07
CA SER A 458 9.36 -7.96 -5.24
C SER A 458 8.71 -8.39 -6.56
N ASP A 459 8.40 -7.42 -7.43
CA ASP A 459 8.11 -7.67 -8.85
C ASP A 459 9.41 -7.82 -9.67
N SER A 460 9.29 -8.06 -10.99
CA SER A 460 10.48 -8.24 -11.84
C SER A 460 11.39 -7.02 -11.85
N SER A 461 10.84 -5.80 -11.91
CA SER A 461 11.64 -4.58 -11.93
C SER A 461 12.48 -4.43 -10.66
N ARG A 462 11.87 -4.73 -9.52
CA ARG A 462 12.52 -4.66 -8.19
C ARG A 462 13.56 -5.76 -8.01
N ALA A 463 13.24 -6.98 -8.42
CA ALA A 463 14.17 -8.10 -8.34
C ALA A 463 15.35 -7.94 -9.31
N ILE A 464 15.12 -7.44 -10.54
CA ILE A 464 16.18 -7.12 -11.51
C ILE A 464 17.13 -6.06 -10.94
N ALA A 465 16.62 -5.00 -10.31
CA ALA A 465 17.45 -3.99 -9.68
C ALA A 465 18.34 -4.59 -8.57
N LEU A 466 17.81 -5.55 -7.80
CA LEU A 466 18.57 -6.24 -6.76
C LEU A 466 19.69 -7.10 -7.37
N VAL A 467 19.42 -7.81 -8.47
CA VAL A 467 20.43 -8.55 -9.24
C VAL A 467 21.51 -7.61 -9.80
N GLN A 468 21.12 -6.47 -10.36
CA GLN A 468 22.05 -5.47 -10.88
C GLN A 468 22.97 -4.87 -9.82
N GLN A 469 22.54 -4.87 -8.56
CA GLN A 469 23.28 -4.22 -7.48
C GLN A 469 24.19 -5.18 -6.73
N LEU A 470 23.74 -6.42 -6.53
CA LEU A 470 24.48 -7.43 -5.77
C LEU A 470 25.33 -8.36 -6.65
N HIS A 471 25.15 -8.31 -7.96
CA HIS A 471 25.85 -9.13 -8.95
C HIS A 471 25.90 -10.65 -8.61
N PRO A 472 24.75 -11.30 -8.32
CA PRO A 472 24.72 -12.72 -8.01
C PRO A 472 25.19 -13.59 -9.18
N GLN A 473 25.95 -14.65 -8.88
CA GLN A 473 26.26 -15.70 -9.88
C GLN A 473 25.05 -16.62 -10.13
N GLN A 474 24.20 -16.81 -9.11
CA GLN A 474 23.02 -17.66 -9.16
C GLN A 474 21.82 -16.95 -8.53
N VAL A 475 20.66 -17.03 -9.18
CA VAL A 475 19.40 -16.42 -8.72
C VAL A 475 18.29 -17.46 -8.68
N TYR A 476 17.76 -17.70 -7.49
CA TYR A 476 16.67 -18.62 -7.25
C TYR A 476 15.43 -17.87 -6.78
N ILE A 477 14.36 -18.01 -7.54
CA ILE A 477 13.05 -17.48 -7.14
C ILE A 477 12.39 -18.53 -6.27
N TYR A 478 12.09 -18.16 -5.04
CA TYR A 478 11.46 -19.01 -4.03
C TYR A 478 10.30 -18.26 -3.36
N ALA A 479 9.81 -18.74 -2.22
CA ALA A 479 8.74 -18.11 -1.43
C ALA A 479 7.49 -17.74 -2.26
N MET A 480 7.13 -18.58 -3.22
CA MET A 480 5.97 -18.32 -4.08
C MET A 480 4.66 -18.84 -3.46
N GLY A 481 4.74 -19.85 -2.59
CA GLY A 481 3.55 -20.56 -2.09
C GLY A 481 2.91 -21.47 -3.13
N GLN A 482 3.73 -22.04 -4.02
CA GLN A 482 3.30 -22.91 -5.14
C GLN A 482 3.07 -24.36 -4.72
N GLU A 483 3.71 -24.77 -3.64
CA GLU A 483 3.72 -26.14 -3.19
C GLU A 483 2.32 -26.58 -2.71
N PRO A 484 1.79 -27.73 -3.18
CA PRO A 484 0.45 -28.18 -2.80
C PRO A 484 0.28 -28.35 -1.28
N TRP A 485 1.34 -28.76 -0.58
CA TRP A 485 1.37 -28.92 0.88
C TRP A 485 1.32 -27.61 1.67
N LEU A 486 1.26 -26.44 1.01
CA LEU A 486 1.11 -25.12 1.65
C LEU A 486 -0.26 -24.47 1.47
N THR A 487 -1.11 -25.03 0.61
CA THR A 487 -2.43 -24.47 0.29
C THR A 487 -3.34 -24.31 1.52
N PHE A 488 -3.08 -25.07 2.58
CA PHE A 488 -3.78 -24.97 3.87
C PHE A 488 -3.52 -23.65 4.63
N ILE A 489 -2.46 -22.91 4.29
CA ILE A 489 -2.09 -21.64 4.92
C ILE A 489 -2.17 -20.47 3.95
N THR A 490 -1.80 -20.63 2.68
CA THR A 490 -1.76 -19.52 1.72
C THR A 490 -2.99 -19.48 0.81
N SER A 491 -3.65 -20.62 0.56
CA SER A 491 -4.72 -20.81 -0.43
C SER A 491 -4.38 -20.41 -1.87
N ILE A 492 -3.10 -20.17 -2.16
CA ILE A 492 -2.62 -19.69 -3.46
C ILE A 492 -2.61 -20.85 -4.46
N ILE A 493 -3.18 -20.61 -5.64
CA ILE A 493 -3.09 -21.52 -6.79
C ILE A 493 -2.77 -20.67 -8.01
N TYR A 494 -1.56 -20.79 -8.53
CA TYR A 494 -1.14 -20.02 -9.70
C TYR A 494 -1.52 -20.68 -11.01
N THR A 495 -1.74 -19.83 -12.00
CA THR A 495 -1.79 -20.18 -13.43
C THR A 495 -0.64 -19.48 -14.16
N ALA A 496 -0.43 -19.83 -15.43
CA ALA A 496 0.59 -19.16 -16.27
C ALA A 496 0.34 -17.65 -16.41
N GLU A 497 -0.91 -17.22 -16.27
CA GLU A 497 -1.38 -15.83 -16.37
C GLU A 497 -1.31 -15.07 -15.04
N SER A 498 -1.03 -15.76 -13.93
CA SER A 498 -0.91 -15.10 -12.63
C SER A 498 0.27 -14.11 -12.64
N LYS A 499 0.06 -12.91 -12.11
CA LYS A 499 1.04 -11.83 -12.16
C LYS A 499 2.41 -12.26 -11.60
N ALA A 500 2.43 -12.92 -10.44
CA ALA A 500 3.66 -13.42 -9.83
C ALA A 500 4.43 -14.39 -10.74
N ILE A 501 3.74 -15.22 -11.54
CA ILE A 501 4.36 -16.14 -12.51
C ILE A 501 4.93 -15.38 -13.70
N ILE A 502 4.20 -14.38 -14.22
CA ILE A 502 4.65 -13.53 -15.31
C ILE A 502 5.91 -12.74 -14.91
N GLU A 503 5.89 -12.10 -13.75
CA GLU A 503 6.99 -11.27 -13.23
C GLU A 503 8.23 -12.12 -12.93
N SER A 504 8.07 -13.30 -12.31
CA SER A 504 9.21 -14.21 -12.10
C SER A 504 9.80 -14.76 -13.39
N ASN A 505 8.97 -15.01 -14.43
CA ASN A 505 9.48 -15.37 -15.76
C ASN A 505 10.34 -14.24 -16.37
N GLN A 506 9.97 -12.98 -16.14
CA GLN A 506 10.73 -11.82 -16.62
C GLN A 506 12.10 -11.71 -15.93
N LEU A 507 12.18 -11.96 -14.62
CA LEU A 507 13.46 -12.02 -13.92
C LEU A 507 14.36 -13.12 -14.48
N ILE A 508 13.83 -14.33 -14.68
CA ILE A 508 14.59 -15.45 -15.26
C ILE A 508 15.12 -15.08 -16.66
N ALA A 509 14.27 -14.50 -17.50
CA ALA A 509 14.68 -14.06 -18.83
C ALA A 509 15.79 -13.02 -18.79
N TYR A 510 15.71 -12.06 -17.85
CA TYR A 510 16.77 -11.09 -17.61
C TYR A 510 18.07 -11.77 -17.17
N CYS A 511 18.04 -12.64 -16.16
CA CYS A 511 19.22 -13.37 -15.67
C CYS A 511 19.89 -14.17 -16.80
N HIS A 512 19.11 -14.89 -17.61
CA HIS A 512 19.66 -15.63 -18.76
C HIS A 512 20.31 -14.71 -19.81
N SER A 513 19.76 -13.50 -20.03
CA SER A 513 20.38 -12.52 -20.93
C SER A 513 21.71 -11.98 -20.43
N GLN A 514 21.98 -12.11 -19.12
CA GLN A 514 23.22 -11.70 -18.45
C GLN A 514 24.11 -12.90 -18.10
N GLU A 515 23.82 -14.10 -18.63
CA GLU A 515 24.55 -15.35 -18.34
C GLU A 515 24.56 -15.74 -16.84
N ILE A 516 23.56 -15.29 -16.08
CA ILE A 516 23.37 -15.64 -14.66
C ILE A 516 22.54 -16.92 -14.57
N LEU A 517 23.00 -17.90 -13.80
CA LEU A 517 22.24 -19.12 -13.55
C LEU A 517 20.97 -18.76 -12.79
N SER A 518 19.80 -19.10 -13.32
CA SER A 518 18.55 -18.79 -12.63
C SER A 518 17.48 -19.84 -12.76
N LYS A 519 16.66 -19.98 -11.72
CA LYS A 519 15.55 -20.94 -11.69
C LYS A 519 14.46 -20.46 -10.72
N ARG A 520 13.19 -20.64 -11.07
CA ARG A 520 12.10 -20.62 -10.11
C ARG A 520 11.96 -22.02 -9.51
N LEU A 521 12.13 -22.11 -8.20
CA LEU A 521 12.16 -23.37 -7.48
C LEU A 521 10.73 -23.89 -7.26
N PHE A 522 10.59 -25.21 -7.32
CA PHE A 522 9.36 -25.95 -7.06
C PHE A 522 9.74 -27.37 -6.64
N GLY A 523 9.06 -27.93 -5.64
CA GLY A 523 9.37 -29.26 -5.14
C GLY A 523 10.64 -29.27 -4.29
N CYS A 524 11.66 -30.01 -4.72
CA CYS A 524 12.99 -29.98 -4.13
C CYS A 524 14.08 -29.64 -5.16
N GLU A 525 15.15 -29.01 -4.69
CA GLU A 525 16.35 -28.72 -5.47
C GLU A 525 17.58 -28.89 -4.59
N GLU A 526 18.70 -29.28 -5.19
CA GLU A 526 19.97 -29.45 -4.51
C GLU A 526 21.10 -28.75 -5.27
N ILE A 527 21.84 -27.90 -4.57
CA ILE A 527 22.90 -27.05 -5.11
C ILE A 527 24.19 -27.30 -4.33
N PHE A 528 25.31 -27.42 -5.04
CA PHE A 528 26.63 -27.57 -4.44
C PHE A 528 27.54 -26.41 -4.82
N LEU A 529 28.02 -25.68 -3.82
CA LEU A 529 28.94 -24.56 -4.01
C LEU A 529 30.36 -24.99 -3.60
N ILE A 530 31.26 -25.06 -4.57
CA ILE A 530 32.66 -25.44 -4.35
C ILE A 530 33.34 -24.40 -3.45
N PRO A 531 34.10 -24.76 -2.41
CA PRO A 531 34.75 -23.80 -1.51
C PRO A 531 35.58 -22.74 -2.25
N ASN A 532 35.56 -21.49 -1.77
CA ASN A 532 36.38 -20.41 -2.32
C ASN A 532 37.23 -19.78 -1.20
N PRO A 533 38.48 -20.22 -0.99
CA PRO A 533 39.30 -19.72 0.10
C PRO A 533 39.75 -18.25 -0.07
N LYS A 534 39.64 -17.68 -1.28
CA LYS A 534 40.15 -16.32 -1.60
C LYS A 534 39.34 -15.18 -0.99
N THR A 535 38.11 -15.42 -0.54
CA THR A 535 37.18 -14.41 0.03
C THR A 535 37.21 -14.31 1.55
N SER A 536 38.07 -15.10 2.23
CA SER A 536 38.13 -15.18 3.70
C SER A 536 38.74 -13.94 4.40
N SER A 537 39.20 -12.92 3.65
CA SER A 537 39.91 -11.75 4.22
C SER A 537 39.01 -10.58 4.63
N ILE A 538 37.70 -10.58 4.34
CA ILE A 538 36.83 -9.44 4.67
C ILE A 538 36.72 -9.25 6.20
N ILE A 539 36.80 -10.34 6.98
CA ILE A 539 36.76 -10.25 8.46
C ILE A 539 38.02 -9.56 9.03
N GLY A 540 39.14 -9.55 8.28
CA GLY A 540 40.34 -8.81 8.66
C GLY A 540 40.10 -7.29 8.77
N ASN A 541 39.18 -6.76 7.94
CA ASN A 541 38.75 -5.36 7.96
C ASN A 541 37.48 -5.11 8.78
N ILE A 542 36.76 -6.18 9.18
CA ILE A 542 35.64 -6.12 10.14
C ILE A 542 36.15 -6.36 11.58
N LYS A 543 37.47 -6.38 11.83
CA LYS A 543 38.00 -6.16 13.18
C LYS A 543 37.73 -4.72 13.58
N THR A 544 36.64 -4.52 14.32
CA THR A 544 36.39 -3.31 15.12
C THR A 544 36.93 -2.06 14.43
N HIS A 545 36.27 -1.62 13.35
CA HIS A 545 36.43 -0.22 13.02
C HIS A 545 35.89 0.55 14.22
N THR A 546 36.86 0.94 15.04
CA THR A 546 36.87 1.98 16.04
C THR A 546 36.60 3.31 15.32
N LEU A 547 35.52 3.37 14.53
CA LEU A 547 35.01 4.56 13.87
C LEU A 547 34.29 5.49 14.86
N LEU A 548 34.37 5.21 16.17
CA LEU A 548 33.70 5.99 17.20
C LEU A 548 34.57 6.37 18.40
N GLN A 549 35.91 6.23 18.36
CA GLN A 549 36.70 6.51 19.57
C GLN A 549 37.97 7.36 19.50
N ARG A 550 38.40 7.94 18.36
CA ARG A 550 39.60 8.82 18.42
C ARG A 550 39.66 10.15 17.67
N GLU A 551 38.63 10.62 16.96
CA GLU A 551 38.74 11.91 16.25
C GLU A 551 37.50 12.83 16.29
N ILE A 552 36.70 12.84 17.38
CA ILE A 552 35.64 13.87 17.50
C ILE A 552 35.57 14.46 18.92
N TRP A 553 36.71 14.89 19.46
CA TRP A 553 36.76 15.96 20.47
C TRP A 553 37.98 16.82 20.18
N GLY A 554 37.81 17.73 19.23
CA GLY A 554 38.81 18.71 18.85
C GLY A 554 38.52 19.26 17.47
N GLU A 555 37.77 20.37 17.43
CA GLU A 555 37.83 21.42 16.39
C GLU A 555 37.73 20.92 14.94
N VAL A 556 36.58 20.93 14.27
CA VAL A 556 35.64 22.04 14.04
C VAL A 556 34.25 21.41 13.82
N SER A 557 33.32 21.56 14.76
CA SER A 557 31.94 21.16 14.51
C SER A 557 31.31 22.17 13.56
N SER A 558 30.81 21.70 12.41
CA SER A 558 30.08 22.57 11.48
C SER A 558 28.91 23.25 12.21
N ILE A 559 28.52 24.43 11.74
CA ILE A 559 27.40 25.16 12.35
C ILE A 559 26.13 24.29 12.39
N GLN A 560 25.93 23.45 11.38
CA GLN A 560 24.82 22.49 11.30
C GLN A 560 24.85 21.46 12.44
N SER A 561 26.00 20.85 12.73
CA SER A 561 26.12 19.88 13.83
C SER A 561 25.90 20.54 15.19
N PHE A 562 26.36 21.77 15.37
CA PHE A 562 26.12 22.52 16.60
C PHE A 562 24.64 22.90 16.77
N LEU A 563 23.96 23.31 15.71
CA LEU A 563 22.54 23.61 15.75
C LEU A 563 21.67 22.37 15.96
N PHE A 564 22.07 21.22 15.39
CA PHE A 564 21.45 19.94 15.65
C PHE A 564 21.60 19.51 17.12
N GLU A 565 22.77 19.72 17.71
CA GLU A 565 23.00 19.53 19.15
C GLU A 565 22.09 20.43 20.01
N LEU A 566 21.94 21.71 19.66
CA LEU A 566 21.01 22.62 20.35
C LEU A 566 19.56 22.12 20.25
N GLN A 567 19.13 21.68 19.06
CA GLN A 567 17.78 21.14 18.84
C GLN A 567 17.56 19.84 19.63
N ARG A 568 18.56 18.96 19.70
CA ARG A 568 18.53 17.73 20.52
C ARG A 568 18.40 18.04 22.02
N LEU A 569 18.97 19.15 22.46
CA LEU A 569 18.85 19.66 23.83
C LEU A 569 17.60 20.52 24.04
N ASP A 570 16.70 20.58 23.05
CA ASP A 570 15.48 21.38 23.03
C ASP A 570 15.73 22.89 23.27
N ILE A 571 16.92 23.35 22.90
CA ILE A 571 17.30 24.75 22.89
C ILE A 571 16.88 25.35 21.56
N ARG A 572 15.86 26.19 21.58
CA ARG A 572 15.35 26.89 20.39
C ARG A 572 16.06 28.22 20.22
N ILE A 573 16.53 28.46 19.01
CA ILE A 573 17.13 29.74 18.64
C ILE A 573 16.44 30.33 17.41
N TRP A 574 16.30 31.65 17.36
CA TRP A 574 15.66 32.33 16.22
C TRP A 574 16.17 33.77 16.11
N LEU A 575 15.94 34.39 14.95
CA LEU A 575 16.22 35.81 14.73
C LEU A 575 14.94 36.62 14.97
N GLU A 576 15.08 37.74 15.67
CA GLU A 576 14.04 38.75 15.83
C GLU A 576 14.38 39.93 14.91
N ASP A 577 13.49 40.24 13.97
CA ASP A 577 13.65 41.34 13.01
C ASP A 577 13.48 42.69 13.72
N THR A 578 14.54 43.50 13.68
CA THR A 578 14.50 44.91 14.09
C THR A 578 15.27 45.73 13.06
N ASP A 579 14.86 46.98 12.82
CA ASP A 579 15.25 47.86 11.69
C ASP A 579 16.74 48.24 11.59
N SER A 580 17.68 47.51 12.20
CA SER A 580 19.10 47.81 12.04
C SER A 580 20.07 46.63 12.19
N ILE A 581 19.82 45.62 13.04
CA ILE A 581 20.73 44.48 13.26
C ILE A 581 19.93 43.23 13.74
N PRO A 582 20.08 42.04 13.12
CA PRO A 582 19.38 40.82 13.55
C PRO A 582 19.75 40.43 14.99
N LYS A 583 18.75 40.27 15.87
CA LYS A 583 18.98 39.82 17.26
C LYS A 583 18.71 38.33 17.39
N LEU A 584 19.76 37.55 17.68
CA LEU A 584 19.64 36.13 18.00
C LEU A 584 19.01 35.95 19.38
N ARG A 585 17.86 35.28 19.41
CA ARG A 585 17.15 34.85 20.62
C ARG A 585 17.36 33.36 20.85
N CYS A 586 17.32 32.98 22.12
CA CYS A 586 17.53 31.61 22.57
C CYS A 586 16.54 31.34 23.71
N ASN A 587 15.75 30.29 23.58
CA ASN A 587 14.90 29.74 24.63
C ASN A 587 15.39 28.33 24.95
N ALA A 588 15.56 28.02 26.22
CA ALA A 588 16.08 26.74 26.67
C ALA A 588 15.37 26.28 27.94
N PRO A 589 15.12 24.96 28.09
CA PRO A 589 14.58 24.42 29.32
C PRO A 589 15.48 24.70 30.52
N LYS A 590 14.87 24.85 31.70
CA LYS A 590 15.56 25.26 32.93
C LYS A 590 16.65 24.24 33.30
N GLY A 591 17.90 24.70 33.40
CA GLY A 591 19.06 23.87 33.78
C GLY A 591 19.83 23.23 32.61
N VAL A 592 19.33 23.32 31.37
CA VAL A 592 19.97 22.73 30.18
C VAL A 592 21.09 23.62 29.65
N LEU A 593 20.94 24.95 29.78
CA LEU A 593 21.91 25.94 29.29
C LEU A 593 23.10 26.10 30.25
N LYS A 594 23.96 25.07 30.29
CA LYS A 594 25.17 25.04 31.12
C LYS A 594 26.16 26.15 30.71
N PRO A 595 27.04 26.63 31.63
CA PRO A 595 27.98 27.73 31.34
C PRO A 595 28.84 27.52 30.09
N SER A 596 29.30 26.29 29.84
CA SER A 596 30.09 25.93 28.66
C SER A 596 29.31 26.09 27.34
N LEU A 597 28.04 25.70 27.31
CA LEU A 597 27.19 25.82 26.13
C LEU A 597 26.78 27.27 25.88
N LYS A 598 26.61 28.06 26.95
CA LYS A 598 26.36 29.50 26.86
C LYS A 598 27.55 30.24 26.25
N ALA A 599 28.77 29.84 26.56
CA ALA A 599 29.98 30.37 25.95
C ALA A 599 30.06 30.04 24.45
N GLN A 600 29.78 28.79 24.07
CA GLN A 600 29.77 28.37 22.65
C GLN A 600 28.69 29.10 21.82
N LEU A 601 27.50 29.34 22.39
CA LEU A 601 26.45 30.14 21.76
C LEU A 601 26.86 31.60 21.54
N GLN A 602 27.68 32.16 22.44
CA GLN A 602 28.18 33.53 22.31
C GLN A 602 29.31 33.61 21.28
N GLU A 603 30.25 32.66 21.31
CA GLU A 603 31.39 32.61 20.39
C GLU A 603 30.95 32.38 18.94
N ARG A 604 29.96 31.50 18.72
CA ARG A 604 29.46 31.16 17.38
C ARG A 604 28.28 31.99 16.91
N LYS A 605 27.92 33.04 17.65
CA LYS A 605 26.72 33.86 17.39
C LYS A 605 26.64 34.34 15.93
N SER A 606 27.75 34.75 15.34
CA SER A 606 27.82 35.26 13.97
C SER A 606 27.49 34.17 12.94
N GLU A 607 28.09 32.98 13.06
CA GLU A 607 27.81 31.82 12.19
C GLU A 607 26.36 31.35 12.32
N ILE A 608 25.80 31.38 13.54
CA ILE A 608 24.40 31.00 13.79
C ILE A 608 23.45 31.97 13.08
N ILE A 609 23.72 33.28 13.17
CA ILE A 609 22.91 34.30 12.51
C ILE A 609 22.96 34.09 10.99
N GLU A 610 24.15 33.90 10.43
CA GLU A 610 24.34 33.64 9.00
C GLU A 610 23.63 32.35 8.56
N PHE A 611 23.75 31.27 9.34
CA PHE A 611 23.05 30.03 9.07
C PHE A 611 21.52 30.17 9.12
N LEU A 612 20.96 30.84 10.13
CA LEU A 612 19.51 31.02 10.25
C LEU A 612 18.96 31.97 9.17
N GLN A 613 19.74 32.95 8.73
CA GLN A 613 19.41 33.77 7.56
C GLN A 613 19.41 32.94 6.27
N ASN A 614 20.27 31.92 6.18
CA ASN A 614 20.36 31.04 5.02
C ASN A 614 19.39 29.82 5.06
N SER A 615 18.95 29.39 6.25
CA SER A 615 18.14 28.15 6.45
C SER A 615 16.64 28.31 6.21
N GLY A 616 16.16 29.53 5.96
CA GLY A 616 14.83 29.76 5.40
C GLY A 616 14.67 29.27 3.95
N LYS A 617 15.67 28.57 3.36
CA LYS A 617 15.71 28.23 1.93
C LYS A 617 15.65 26.73 1.56
N THR A 618 15.78 25.77 2.46
CA THR A 618 15.77 24.33 2.06
C THR A 618 14.41 23.63 2.24
N LYS A 619 13.50 23.87 1.29
CA LYS A 619 12.56 22.84 0.78
C LYS A 619 13.39 21.83 -0.01
N VAL A 620 12.95 20.57 -0.18
CA VAL A 620 13.40 19.78 -1.33
C VAL A 620 12.90 20.55 -2.55
N GLU A 621 13.78 21.36 -3.13
CA GLU A 621 13.44 22.26 -4.21
C GLU A 621 13.23 21.38 -5.44
N ILE A 622 12.00 21.34 -5.93
CA ILE A 622 11.72 20.69 -7.22
C ILE A 622 12.51 21.49 -8.25
N ASP A 623 13.42 20.83 -8.96
CA ASP A 623 14.12 21.42 -10.09
C ASP A 623 13.12 21.64 -11.23
N TRP A 624 12.45 22.78 -11.21
CA TRP A 624 11.44 23.11 -12.20
C TRP A 624 12.03 23.31 -13.60
N GLU A 625 13.33 23.58 -13.72
CA GLU A 625 14.01 23.63 -15.01
C GLU A 625 14.06 22.23 -15.62
N GLN A 626 14.48 21.23 -14.84
CA GLN A 626 14.46 19.83 -15.27
C GLN A 626 13.03 19.34 -15.55
N GLU A 627 12.09 19.61 -14.65
CA GLU A 627 10.70 19.13 -14.75
C GLU A 627 9.91 19.71 -15.93
N THR A 628 10.32 20.88 -16.43
CA THR A 628 9.68 21.56 -17.57
C THR A 628 10.46 21.47 -18.88
N THR A 629 11.54 20.68 -18.89
CA THR A 629 12.32 20.41 -20.09
C THR A 629 11.71 19.26 -20.88
N LEU A 630 11.27 19.55 -22.11
CA LEU A 630 10.82 18.52 -23.05
C LEU A 630 12.01 17.70 -23.55
N ASP A 631 11.89 16.37 -23.50
CA ASP A 631 12.91 15.44 -24.03
C ASP A 631 13.45 15.91 -25.39
N SER A 632 14.77 16.11 -25.45
CA SER A 632 15.48 16.62 -26.63
C SER A 632 15.28 15.81 -27.90
N THR A 633 14.91 14.53 -27.79
CA THR A 633 14.65 13.63 -28.94
C THR A 633 13.31 13.89 -29.63
N ILE A 634 12.41 14.66 -29.00
CA ILE A 634 11.12 15.05 -29.57
C ILE A 634 11.35 16.22 -30.52
N ILE A 635 11.60 15.88 -31.78
CA ILE A 635 11.88 16.83 -32.87
C ILE A 635 10.93 16.47 -34.03
N PRO A 636 10.17 17.43 -34.60
CA PRO A 636 9.31 17.16 -35.74
C PRO A 636 10.13 16.83 -37.00
N PRO A 637 9.59 16.01 -37.92
CA PRO A 637 10.28 15.64 -39.15
C PRO A 637 10.43 16.83 -40.10
N SER A 638 11.58 16.92 -40.78
CA SER A 638 12.03 18.09 -41.55
C SER A 638 11.16 18.49 -42.76
N SER A 639 10.21 17.65 -43.17
CA SER A 639 9.41 17.83 -44.39
C SER A 639 7.99 17.26 -44.27
N SER A 640 7.21 17.67 -43.27
CA SER A 640 5.82 17.24 -43.11
C SER A 640 4.83 18.37 -43.37
N SER A 641 4.04 18.27 -44.44
CA SER A 641 2.80 19.04 -44.59
C SER A 641 1.72 18.42 -43.70
N LEU A 642 0.89 19.26 -43.05
CA LEU A 642 -0.29 18.79 -42.34
C LEU A 642 -1.29 18.15 -43.31
N SER A 643 -1.86 17.00 -42.93
CA SER A 643 -2.90 16.33 -43.72
C SER A 643 -4.12 17.25 -43.91
N PRO A 644 -4.62 17.48 -45.14
CA PRO A 644 -5.74 18.41 -45.38
C PRO A 644 -7.11 17.95 -44.85
N ALA A 645 -7.28 16.64 -44.62
CA ALA A 645 -8.50 16.05 -44.08
C ALA A 645 -8.12 15.00 -43.01
N ALA A 646 -8.46 15.28 -41.75
CA ALA A 646 -8.18 14.38 -40.63
C ALA A 646 -9.24 13.29 -40.55
N SER A 647 -8.84 12.04 -40.83
CA SER A 647 -9.73 10.87 -40.83
C SER A 647 -9.60 10.05 -39.55
N SER A 648 -8.49 10.20 -38.82
CA SER A 648 -8.21 9.49 -37.57
C SER A 648 -7.80 10.44 -36.44
N LEU A 649 -8.60 10.51 -35.37
CA LEU A 649 -8.36 11.38 -34.23
C LEU A 649 -8.04 10.55 -32.99
N LEU A 650 -6.97 10.88 -32.27
CA LEU A 650 -6.70 10.29 -30.95
C LEU A 650 -7.33 11.16 -29.87
N LEU A 651 -8.17 10.57 -29.03
CA LEU A 651 -8.68 11.19 -27.80
C LEU A 651 -8.14 10.44 -26.58
N THR A 652 -7.53 11.20 -25.67
CA THR A 652 -7.15 10.68 -24.35
C THR A 652 -8.18 11.10 -23.31
N GLY A 653 -8.43 10.24 -22.32
CA GLY A 653 -9.37 10.55 -21.24
C GLY A 653 -10.84 10.44 -21.61
N ALA A 654 -11.19 9.65 -22.64
CA ALA A 654 -12.58 9.45 -23.10
C ALA A 654 -13.53 8.85 -22.04
N THR A 655 -13.00 8.34 -20.93
CA THR A 655 -13.78 7.83 -19.79
C THR A 655 -13.83 8.80 -18.60
N GLY A 656 -13.26 10.00 -18.73
CA GLY A 656 -13.45 11.10 -17.78
C GLY A 656 -14.66 11.96 -18.16
N PHE A 657 -15.08 12.87 -17.28
CA PHE A 657 -16.26 13.72 -17.50
C PHE A 657 -16.16 14.55 -18.80
N ILE A 658 -15.23 15.49 -18.88
CA ILE A 658 -15.04 16.33 -20.09
C ILE A 658 -14.74 15.47 -21.33
N GLY A 659 -13.95 14.41 -21.16
CA GLY A 659 -13.57 13.54 -22.28
C GLY A 659 -14.73 12.76 -22.89
N ALA A 660 -15.74 12.39 -22.09
CA ALA A 660 -16.94 11.72 -22.58
C ALA A 660 -17.78 12.65 -23.47
N PHE A 661 -17.99 13.91 -23.05
CA PHE A 661 -18.70 14.92 -23.85
C PHE A 661 -17.88 15.37 -25.06
N LEU A 662 -16.55 15.45 -24.93
CA LEU A 662 -15.68 15.76 -26.06
C LEU A 662 -15.68 14.64 -27.11
N LEU A 663 -15.72 13.37 -26.67
CA LEU A 663 -15.91 12.22 -27.57
C LEU A 663 -17.24 12.33 -28.33
N GLN A 664 -18.34 12.60 -27.61
CA GLN A 664 -19.66 12.78 -28.23
C GLN A 664 -19.62 13.91 -29.28
N GLU A 665 -19.01 15.05 -28.96
CA GLU A 665 -19.00 16.19 -29.87
C GLU A 665 -18.10 15.96 -31.08
N LEU A 666 -16.97 15.26 -30.92
CA LEU A 666 -16.16 14.79 -32.04
C LEU A 666 -16.94 13.84 -32.96
N LEU A 667 -17.71 12.91 -32.39
CA LEU A 667 -18.55 11.99 -33.15
C LEU A 667 -19.66 12.72 -33.91
N ASN A 668 -20.26 13.76 -33.32
CA ASN A 668 -21.33 14.53 -33.94
C ASN A 668 -20.86 15.52 -35.01
N LYS A 669 -19.67 16.12 -34.83
CA LYS A 669 -19.20 17.25 -35.65
C LYS A 669 -18.16 16.87 -36.70
N THR A 670 -17.69 15.64 -36.69
CA THR A 670 -16.71 15.12 -37.66
C THR A 670 -17.19 13.79 -38.22
N THR A 671 -16.58 13.33 -39.31
CA THR A 671 -16.76 11.97 -39.86
C THR A 671 -15.61 11.02 -39.49
N ALA A 672 -14.63 11.49 -38.70
CA ALA A 672 -13.40 10.77 -38.41
C ALA A 672 -13.59 9.60 -37.43
N SER A 673 -12.74 8.59 -37.53
CA SER A 673 -12.63 7.54 -36.51
C SER A 673 -11.90 8.06 -35.28
N ILE A 674 -12.44 7.78 -34.09
CA ILE A 674 -11.93 8.29 -32.82
C ILE A 674 -11.25 7.17 -32.04
N TYR A 675 -9.93 7.21 -32.04
CA TYR A 675 -9.07 6.33 -31.27
C TYR A 675 -9.06 6.78 -29.82
N CYS A 676 -9.49 5.92 -28.90
CA CYS A 676 -9.63 6.25 -27.50
C CYS A 676 -8.60 5.49 -26.66
N LEU A 677 -7.60 6.19 -26.12
CA LEU A 677 -6.62 5.58 -25.21
C LEU A 677 -7.27 5.31 -23.85
N ILE A 678 -7.39 4.03 -23.47
CA ILE A 678 -8.09 3.56 -22.29
C ILE A 678 -7.25 2.52 -21.54
N ARG A 679 -7.19 2.68 -20.21
CA ARG A 679 -6.67 1.63 -19.32
C ARG A 679 -7.72 0.52 -19.19
N ALA A 680 -7.40 -0.67 -19.70
CA ALA A 680 -8.20 -1.88 -19.62
C ALA A 680 -7.30 -3.11 -19.77
N GLU A 681 -7.83 -4.29 -19.48
CA GLU A 681 -7.12 -5.56 -19.69
C GLU A 681 -7.06 -5.94 -21.18
N ASN A 682 -8.12 -5.62 -21.92
CA ASN A 682 -8.27 -5.93 -23.34
C ASN A 682 -9.18 -4.91 -24.05
N ILE A 683 -9.28 -5.02 -25.38
CA ILE A 683 -10.01 -4.10 -26.25
C ILE A 683 -11.52 -4.18 -25.99
N GLU A 684 -12.08 -5.37 -25.73
CA GLU A 684 -13.50 -5.54 -25.43
C GLU A 684 -13.89 -4.77 -24.18
N THR A 685 -13.11 -4.91 -23.11
CA THR A 685 -13.32 -4.22 -21.84
C THR A 685 -13.17 -2.71 -22.01
N ALA A 686 -12.18 -2.27 -22.79
CA ALA A 686 -12.01 -0.85 -23.12
C ALA A 686 -13.25 -0.28 -23.83
N LYS A 687 -13.78 -1.01 -24.83
CA LYS A 687 -14.98 -0.62 -25.58
C LYS A 687 -16.21 -0.55 -24.67
N GLN A 688 -16.45 -1.57 -23.86
CA GLN A 688 -17.55 -1.61 -22.90
C GLN A 688 -17.49 -0.44 -21.91
N ARG A 689 -16.28 -0.11 -21.43
CA ARG A 689 -16.08 1.01 -20.51
C ARG A 689 -16.43 2.35 -21.15
N ILE A 690 -16.06 2.59 -22.40
CA ILE A 690 -16.43 3.82 -23.14
C ILE A 690 -17.96 3.88 -23.29
N VAL A 691 -18.58 2.82 -23.79
CA VAL A 691 -20.04 2.74 -24.00
C VAL A 691 -20.79 3.00 -22.70
N LYS A 692 -20.41 2.31 -21.61
CA LYS A 692 -21.02 2.48 -20.29
C LYS A 692 -20.85 3.91 -19.77
N THR A 693 -19.71 4.53 -20.01
CA THR A 693 -19.48 5.94 -19.60
C THR A 693 -20.43 6.88 -20.32
N LEU A 694 -20.55 6.76 -21.65
CA LEU A 694 -21.47 7.58 -22.44
C LEU A 694 -22.95 7.32 -22.07
N GLN A 695 -23.31 6.07 -21.75
CA GLN A 695 -24.65 5.71 -21.27
C GLN A 695 -24.95 6.34 -19.91
N ASN A 696 -24.01 6.27 -18.96
CA ASN A 696 -24.17 6.87 -17.63
C ASN A 696 -24.41 8.38 -17.69
N TYR A 697 -23.75 9.07 -18.63
CA TYR A 697 -23.97 10.49 -18.89
C TYR A 697 -25.15 10.79 -19.83
N GLN A 698 -25.93 9.77 -20.23
CA GLN A 698 -27.11 9.90 -21.10
C GLN A 698 -26.81 10.50 -22.49
N ILE A 699 -25.60 10.23 -23.01
CA ILE A 699 -25.09 10.75 -24.28
C ILE A 699 -24.70 9.66 -25.29
N TRP A 700 -25.08 8.41 -25.03
CA TRP A 700 -24.82 7.28 -25.94
C TRP A 700 -25.82 7.22 -27.12
N HIS A 701 -25.30 6.96 -28.32
CA HIS A 701 -26.08 6.60 -29.50
C HIS A 701 -25.43 5.39 -30.20
N ASN A 702 -26.23 4.42 -30.65
CA ASN A 702 -25.71 3.20 -31.28
C ASN A 702 -24.89 3.47 -32.56
N SER A 703 -25.18 4.57 -33.28
CA SER A 703 -24.43 5.00 -34.46
C SER A 703 -22.97 5.37 -34.17
N TYR A 704 -22.60 5.60 -32.91
CA TYR A 704 -21.22 5.90 -32.52
C TYR A 704 -20.30 4.68 -32.54
N LEU A 705 -20.87 3.47 -32.44
CA LEU A 705 -20.12 2.25 -32.15
C LEU A 705 -19.02 1.94 -33.18
N GLU A 706 -19.28 2.19 -34.46
CA GLU A 706 -18.36 1.89 -35.57
C GLU A 706 -17.18 2.87 -35.63
N ARG A 707 -17.35 4.07 -35.07
CA ARG A 707 -16.34 5.13 -35.11
C ARG A 707 -15.49 5.21 -33.86
N ILE A 708 -15.79 4.44 -32.81
CA ILE A 708 -14.98 4.40 -31.59
C ILE A 708 -14.00 3.22 -31.68
N ILE A 709 -12.71 3.53 -31.72
CA ILE A 709 -11.62 2.55 -31.79
C ILE A 709 -10.88 2.54 -30.44
N PRO A 710 -11.06 1.53 -29.58
CA PRO A 710 -10.39 1.47 -28.29
C PRO A 710 -8.91 1.15 -28.49
N ILE A 711 -8.03 1.86 -27.77
CA ILE A 711 -6.60 1.57 -27.68
C ILE A 711 -6.26 1.30 -26.22
N VAL A 712 -5.84 0.08 -25.92
CA VAL A 712 -5.44 -0.32 -24.56
C VAL A 712 -4.07 0.28 -24.27
N GLY A 713 -4.01 1.22 -23.33
CA GLY A 713 -2.77 1.88 -22.95
C GLY A 713 -2.92 2.78 -21.74
N ASP A 714 -1.80 3.32 -21.26
CA ASP A 714 -1.71 4.12 -20.04
C ASP A 714 -0.83 5.35 -20.23
N LEU A 715 -1.40 6.54 -19.99
CA LEU A 715 -0.68 7.82 -20.00
C LEU A 715 0.48 7.88 -19.00
N ALA A 716 0.42 7.10 -17.92
CA ALA A 716 1.48 7.09 -16.90
C ALA A 716 2.70 6.25 -17.28
N LYS A 717 2.68 5.56 -18.43
CA LYS A 717 3.76 4.69 -18.91
C LYS A 717 4.46 5.30 -20.14
N PRO A 718 5.77 5.03 -20.33
CA PRO A 718 6.47 5.37 -21.57
C PRO A 718 5.70 4.87 -22.79
N LYS A 719 5.74 5.61 -23.91
CA LYS A 719 5.03 5.28 -25.15
C LYS A 719 3.54 4.98 -24.93
N LEU A 720 2.91 5.66 -23.96
CA LEU A 720 1.51 5.48 -23.61
C LEU A 720 1.16 4.05 -23.17
N GLY A 721 2.15 3.28 -22.68
CA GLY A 721 1.98 1.88 -22.30
C GLY A 721 1.88 0.90 -23.47
N LEU A 722 2.16 1.35 -24.69
CA LEU A 722 2.17 0.53 -25.90
C LEU A 722 3.57 -0.04 -26.16
N SER A 723 3.62 -1.19 -26.82
CA SER A 723 4.90 -1.68 -27.37
C SER A 723 5.45 -0.69 -28.41
N ALA A 724 6.74 -0.76 -28.71
CA ALA A 724 7.36 0.13 -29.70
C ALA A 724 6.69 0.02 -31.09
N LEU A 725 6.27 -1.19 -31.47
CA LEU A 725 5.58 -1.46 -32.74
C LEU A 725 4.17 -0.86 -32.75
N GLU A 726 3.39 -1.07 -31.68
CA GLU A 726 2.04 -0.50 -31.56
C GLU A 726 2.07 1.03 -31.53
N PHE A 727 3.04 1.62 -30.82
CA PHE A 727 3.22 3.07 -30.79
C PHE A 727 3.59 3.63 -32.18
N ALA A 728 4.48 2.96 -32.91
CA ALA A 728 4.83 3.36 -34.28
C ALA A 728 3.63 3.21 -35.24
N ASN A 729 2.85 2.14 -35.11
CA ASN A 729 1.62 1.94 -35.88
C ASN A 729 0.59 3.03 -35.59
N LEU A 730 0.38 3.36 -34.32
CA LEU A 730 -0.48 4.46 -33.91
C LEU A 730 0.02 5.80 -34.46
N ALA A 731 1.34 6.04 -34.43
CA ALA A 731 1.96 7.25 -34.98
C ALA A 731 1.71 7.42 -36.49
N ASN A 732 1.64 6.31 -37.25
CA ASN A 732 1.34 6.34 -38.67
C ASN A 732 -0.16 6.58 -38.95
N GLN A 733 -1.04 6.08 -38.08
CA GLN A 733 -2.49 6.15 -38.27
C GLN A 733 -3.09 7.51 -37.88
N ILE A 734 -2.74 8.05 -36.71
CA ILE A 734 -3.40 9.24 -36.15
C ILE A 734 -3.02 10.51 -36.89
N ASP A 735 -4.02 11.34 -37.23
CA ASP A 735 -3.84 12.63 -37.91
C ASP A 735 -3.81 13.81 -36.94
N VAL A 736 -4.67 13.79 -35.91
CA VAL A 736 -4.83 14.87 -34.92
C VAL A 736 -5.02 14.27 -33.53
N ILE A 737 -4.48 14.92 -32.51
CA ILE A 737 -4.55 14.46 -31.12
C ILE A 737 -5.34 15.46 -30.27
N TYR A 738 -6.38 15.01 -29.59
CA TYR A 738 -7.05 15.70 -28.49
C TYR A 738 -6.57 15.14 -27.16
N HIS A 739 -5.65 15.85 -26.52
CA HIS A 739 -5.07 15.45 -25.25
C HIS A 739 -5.85 16.04 -24.06
N ASN A 740 -6.87 15.29 -23.61
CA ASN A 740 -7.69 15.62 -22.45
C ASN A 740 -7.37 14.78 -21.20
N GLY A 741 -6.80 13.58 -21.38
CA GLY A 741 -6.53 12.67 -20.27
C GLY A 741 -5.52 13.25 -19.28
N ALA A 742 -5.88 13.27 -18.00
CA ALA A 742 -5.03 13.63 -16.88
C ALA A 742 -5.51 12.93 -15.61
N LYS A 743 -4.61 12.72 -14.65
CA LYS A 743 -4.94 12.40 -13.27
C LYS A 743 -5.31 13.70 -12.54
N VAL A 744 -6.59 13.89 -12.28
CA VAL A 744 -7.13 15.07 -11.59
C VAL A 744 -7.33 14.72 -10.11
N ASN A 745 -6.39 15.15 -9.26
CA ASN A 745 -6.51 15.03 -7.82
C ASN A 745 -5.86 16.25 -7.14
N HIS A 746 -6.66 17.06 -6.47
CA HIS A 746 -6.22 18.33 -5.89
C HIS A 746 -5.51 18.18 -4.52
N THR A 747 -5.54 16.99 -3.92
CA THR A 747 -4.90 16.72 -2.61
C THR A 747 -3.55 16.02 -2.74
N GLU A 748 -3.20 15.54 -3.93
CA GLU A 748 -1.94 14.83 -4.20
C GLU A 748 -0.79 15.81 -4.48
N PRO A 749 0.44 15.52 -4.03
CA PRO A 749 1.62 16.30 -4.38
C PRO A 749 2.01 16.10 -5.86
N TYR A 750 2.75 17.07 -6.42
CA TYR A 750 3.19 17.07 -7.83
C TYR A 750 3.79 15.73 -8.28
N ASN A 751 4.69 15.13 -7.49
CA ASN A 751 5.39 13.89 -7.82
C ASN A 751 4.45 12.70 -8.10
N ARG A 752 3.26 12.65 -7.46
CA ARG A 752 2.26 11.58 -7.66
C ARG A 752 1.37 11.78 -8.89
N LEU A 753 1.46 12.96 -9.51
CA LEU A 753 0.70 13.36 -10.70
C LEU A 753 1.60 13.50 -11.94
N LYS A 754 2.90 13.74 -11.75
CA LYS A 754 3.93 13.92 -12.79
C LYS A 754 3.86 12.85 -13.88
N THR A 755 3.80 11.57 -13.53
CA THR A 755 3.85 10.47 -14.52
C THR A 755 2.72 10.55 -15.54
N ALA A 756 1.48 10.74 -15.09
CA ALA A 756 0.33 10.82 -15.99
C ALA A 756 0.19 12.20 -16.66
N ASN A 757 0.44 13.28 -15.92
CA ASN A 757 0.11 14.64 -16.38
C ASN A 757 1.26 15.32 -17.12
N VAL A 758 2.51 15.01 -16.78
CA VAL A 758 3.70 15.65 -17.38
C VAL A 758 4.36 14.69 -18.36
N LEU A 759 4.76 13.50 -17.89
CA LEU A 759 5.40 12.51 -18.76
C LEU A 759 4.41 11.96 -19.80
N GLY A 760 3.13 11.76 -19.44
CA GLY A 760 2.09 11.42 -20.40
C GLY A 760 1.94 12.46 -21.51
N THR A 761 1.98 13.76 -21.17
CA THR A 761 1.97 14.84 -22.18
C THR A 761 3.25 14.84 -23.03
N GLN A 762 4.41 14.55 -22.45
CA GLN A 762 5.64 14.35 -23.21
C GLN A 762 5.52 13.22 -24.24
N GLU A 763 4.95 12.07 -23.86
CA GLU A 763 4.73 10.95 -24.77
C GLU A 763 3.68 11.27 -25.87
N ILE A 764 2.73 12.16 -25.58
CA ILE A 764 1.83 12.71 -26.61
C ILE A 764 2.58 13.56 -27.62
N PHE A 765 3.51 14.42 -27.19
CA PHE A 765 4.35 15.17 -28.12
C PHE A 765 5.30 14.26 -28.91
N ARG A 766 5.82 13.20 -28.29
CA ARG A 766 6.59 12.17 -28.99
C ARG A 766 5.76 11.49 -30.08
N LEU A 767 4.51 11.14 -29.78
CA LEU A 767 3.59 10.60 -30.78
C LEU A 767 3.29 11.61 -31.88
N ALA A 768 3.10 12.89 -31.52
CA ALA A 768 2.80 13.98 -32.45
C ALA A 768 3.94 14.27 -33.44
N SER A 769 5.20 14.03 -33.04
CA SER A 769 6.38 14.21 -33.88
C SER A 769 6.83 12.92 -34.59
N GLN A 770 6.36 11.75 -34.18
CA GLN A 770 6.80 10.49 -34.77
C GLN A 770 6.09 10.19 -36.10
N SER A 771 6.87 9.79 -37.11
CA SER A 771 6.46 9.46 -38.49
C SER A 771 5.90 10.63 -39.31
N LYS A 772 4.82 11.25 -38.82
CA LYS A 772 4.17 12.43 -39.42
C LYS A 772 3.78 13.42 -38.33
N LEU A 773 3.82 14.70 -38.66
CA LEU A 773 3.44 15.76 -37.74
C LEU A 773 1.92 15.78 -37.52
N LYS A 774 1.50 15.84 -36.26
CA LYS A 774 0.09 15.82 -35.86
C LYS A 774 -0.23 17.05 -35.02
N PRO A 775 -1.25 17.84 -35.36
CA PRO A 775 -1.72 18.90 -34.49
C PRO A 775 -2.19 18.34 -33.14
N VAL A 776 -1.80 19.00 -32.05
CA VAL A 776 -2.20 18.65 -30.69
C VAL A 776 -3.14 19.70 -30.13
N HIS A 777 -4.34 19.28 -29.77
CA HIS A 777 -5.30 20.04 -29.00
C HIS A 777 -5.15 19.66 -27.52
N LEU A 778 -4.41 20.47 -26.76
CA LEU A 778 -4.10 20.25 -25.36
C LEU A 778 -5.16 20.88 -24.47
N ILE A 779 -5.87 20.07 -23.69
CA ILE A 779 -6.82 20.57 -22.69
C ILE A 779 -6.04 20.86 -21.41
N SER A 780 -5.96 22.14 -21.07
CA SER A 780 -5.29 22.66 -19.88
C SER A 780 -6.32 23.21 -18.88
N SER A 781 -5.86 23.93 -17.86
CA SER A 781 -6.71 24.51 -16.83
C SER A 781 -6.23 25.92 -16.49
N THR A 782 -7.15 26.76 -16.05
CA THR A 782 -6.84 28.07 -15.45
C THR A 782 -6.13 27.97 -14.10
N SER A 783 -6.10 26.79 -13.47
CA SER A 783 -5.38 26.56 -12.22
C SER A 783 -3.85 26.69 -12.34
N ILE A 784 -3.31 26.81 -13.54
CA ILE A 784 -1.86 26.93 -13.79
C ILE A 784 -1.28 28.28 -13.36
N PHE A 785 -2.11 29.29 -13.10
CA PHE A 785 -1.65 30.61 -12.68
C PHE A 785 -1.47 30.65 -11.17
N ALA A 786 -0.33 31.13 -10.69
CA ALA A 786 -0.13 31.34 -9.26
C ALA A 786 -0.89 32.58 -8.78
N ASP A 787 -1.57 32.45 -7.65
CA ASP A 787 -2.22 33.57 -6.98
C ASP A 787 -1.17 34.33 -6.16
N ASN A 788 -0.38 35.16 -6.85
CA ASN A 788 0.54 36.08 -6.19
C ASN A 788 -0.29 37.28 -5.72
N ASN A 789 -0.30 37.59 -4.43
CA ASN A 789 -1.08 38.63 -3.72
C ASN A 789 -1.08 40.08 -4.31
N ASN A 790 -0.60 40.30 -5.54
CA ASN A 790 -0.71 41.54 -6.31
C ASN A 790 -2.11 41.67 -6.96
N SER A 791 -2.95 42.45 -6.30
CA SER A 791 -4.38 42.68 -6.59
C SER A 791 -4.75 43.35 -7.92
N ASN A 792 -3.78 43.58 -8.83
CA ASN A 792 -3.99 44.33 -10.09
C ASN A 792 -3.56 43.58 -11.37
N LEU A 793 -3.15 42.31 -11.30
CA LEU A 793 -2.71 41.57 -12.48
C LEU A 793 -3.90 40.94 -13.24
N GLN A 794 -4.02 41.30 -14.52
CA GLN A 794 -4.94 40.69 -15.48
C GLN A 794 -4.15 39.77 -16.41
N VAL A 795 -4.63 38.53 -16.58
CA VAL A 795 -3.99 37.51 -17.43
C VAL A 795 -4.74 37.34 -18.72
N THR A 796 -4.04 37.52 -19.83
CA THR A 796 -4.56 37.43 -21.20
C THR A 796 -4.07 36.16 -21.87
N GLU A 797 -4.69 35.79 -22.99
CA GLU A 797 -4.28 34.60 -23.75
C GLU A 797 -2.87 34.70 -24.36
N ASP A 798 -2.29 35.91 -24.47
CA ASP A 798 -0.95 36.12 -25.04
C ASP A 798 0.16 36.17 -23.98
N ASP A 799 -0.18 36.19 -22.69
CA ASP A 799 0.83 36.34 -21.66
C ASP A 799 1.75 35.11 -21.58
N ASN A 800 3.04 35.37 -21.39
CA ASN A 800 4.00 34.34 -21.05
C ASN A 800 3.71 33.80 -19.64
N LEU A 801 3.58 32.47 -19.53
CA LEU A 801 3.31 31.77 -18.28
C LEU A 801 4.38 32.04 -17.20
N ASP A 802 5.62 32.30 -17.59
CA ASP A 802 6.74 32.59 -16.66
C ASP A 802 6.51 33.87 -15.83
N LYS A 803 5.66 34.78 -16.31
CA LYS A 803 5.28 36.02 -15.61
C LYS A 803 4.51 35.77 -14.31
N TYR A 804 3.87 34.61 -14.19
CA TYR A 804 2.96 34.31 -13.08
C TYR A 804 3.57 33.39 -12.02
N GLY A 805 4.80 32.90 -12.21
CA GLY A 805 5.44 31.95 -11.30
C GLY A 805 4.77 30.57 -11.31
N ILE A 806 5.21 29.70 -10.41
CA ILE A 806 4.73 28.32 -10.29
C ILE A 806 3.49 28.30 -9.38
N PRO A 807 2.37 27.68 -9.80
CA PRO A 807 1.16 27.63 -8.99
C PRO A 807 1.31 26.73 -7.75
N ILE A 808 0.40 26.90 -6.80
CA ILE A 808 0.36 26.12 -5.56
C ILE A 808 -0.57 24.91 -5.75
N GLY A 809 -0.12 23.74 -5.28
CA GLY A 809 -0.88 22.48 -5.29
C GLY A 809 -0.47 21.55 -6.43
N GLY A 810 -0.38 20.25 -6.14
CA GLY A 810 0.24 19.29 -7.07
C GLY A 810 -0.45 19.19 -8.42
N TYR A 811 -1.79 19.26 -8.47
CA TYR A 811 -2.53 19.24 -9.73
C TYR A 811 -2.20 20.46 -10.59
N ALA A 812 -2.29 21.66 -10.01
CA ALA A 812 -1.97 22.91 -10.69
C ALA A 812 -0.52 22.93 -11.20
N GLN A 813 0.43 22.52 -10.35
CA GLN A 813 1.84 22.35 -10.71
C GLN A 813 2.03 21.38 -11.88
N SER A 814 1.34 20.24 -11.87
CA SER A 814 1.45 19.26 -12.96
C SER A 814 0.89 19.74 -14.29
N LYS A 815 -0.20 20.51 -14.28
CA LYS A 815 -0.77 21.12 -15.50
C LYS A 815 0.10 22.26 -16.01
N TRP A 816 0.68 23.06 -15.09
CA TRP A 816 1.63 24.11 -15.43
C TRP A 816 2.88 23.52 -16.11
N ALA A 817 3.46 22.46 -15.54
CA ALA A 817 4.62 21.79 -16.14
C ALA A 817 4.30 21.18 -17.51
N ALA A 818 3.15 20.51 -17.66
CA ALA A 818 2.69 19.99 -18.94
C ALA A 818 2.51 21.09 -20.02
N GLU A 819 2.05 22.27 -19.60
CA GLU A 819 1.90 23.41 -20.51
C GLU A 819 3.26 24.02 -20.90
N LYS A 820 4.23 24.05 -19.99
CA LYS A 820 5.63 24.43 -20.32
C LYS A 820 6.25 23.49 -21.35
N LEU A 821 5.98 22.18 -21.25
CA LEU A 821 6.36 21.21 -22.29
C LEU A 821 5.70 21.54 -23.64
N ALA A 822 4.43 21.97 -23.62
CA ALA A 822 3.70 22.37 -24.82
C ALA A 822 4.29 23.63 -25.49
N ILE A 823 4.70 24.62 -24.70
CA ILE A 823 5.40 25.81 -25.24
C ILE A 823 6.72 25.39 -25.91
N THR A 824 7.48 24.49 -25.29
CA THR A 824 8.70 23.95 -25.91
C THR A 824 8.41 23.18 -27.19
N ALA A 825 7.34 22.38 -27.22
CA ALA A 825 6.90 21.66 -28.42
C ALA A 825 6.50 22.62 -29.56
N ILE A 826 5.80 23.71 -29.26
CA ILE A 826 5.46 24.77 -30.22
C ILE A 826 6.73 25.39 -30.80
N ASN A 827 7.70 25.75 -29.94
CA ASN A 827 8.96 26.34 -30.37
C ASN A 827 9.78 25.39 -31.25
N ARG A 828 9.62 24.07 -31.07
CA ARG A 828 10.24 23.05 -31.93
C ARG A 828 9.49 22.82 -33.25
N GLY A 829 8.29 23.39 -33.43
CA GLY A 829 7.50 23.30 -34.65
C GLY A 829 6.33 22.31 -34.60
N ILE A 830 5.98 21.77 -33.44
CA ILE A 830 4.76 20.95 -33.27
C ILE A 830 3.54 21.90 -33.20
N PRO A 831 2.50 21.75 -34.03
CA PRO A 831 1.32 22.60 -33.94
C PRO A 831 0.50 22.25 -32.70
N VAL A 832 0.37 23.19 -31.76
CA VAL A 832 -0.35 22.97 -30.50
C VAL A 832 -1.32 24.10 -30.23
N LYS A 833 -2.59 23.75 -29.98
CA LYS A 833 -3.59 24.68 -29.44
C LYS A 833 -3.91 24.30 -27.99
N ILE A 834 -3.90 25.29 -27.11
CA ILE A 834 -4.05 25.10 -25.66
C ILE A 834 -5.38 25.69 -25.22
N TYR A 835 -6.20 24.88 -24.56
CA TYR A 835 -7.52 25.27 -24.05
C TYR A 835 -7.49 25.29 -22.53
N ARG A 836 -7.33 26.46 -21.91
CA ARG A 836 -7.32 26.60 -20.45
C ARG A 836 -8.77 26.71 -19.96
N LEU A 837 -9.24 25.66 -19.29
CA LEU A 837 -10.62 25.56 -18.82
C LEU A 837 -10.80 26.17 -17.42
N GLY A 838 -11.93 26.87 -17.21
CA GLY A 838 -12.43 27.29 -15.91
C GLY A 838 -13.19 26.18 -15.17
N ALA A 839 -14.07 26.56 -14.23
CA ALA A 839 -14.93 25.63 -13.50
C ALA A 839 -16.02 25.04 -14.43
N VAL A 840 -15.80 23.82 -14.92
CA VAL A 840 -16.72 23.12 -15.83
C VAL A 840 -17.85 22.47 -15.04
N SER A 841 -19.09 22.86 -15.32
CA SER A 841 -20.31 22.34 -14.68
C SER A 841 -21.01 21.26 -15.54
N GLY A 842 -22.17 20.79 -15.07
CA GLY A 842 -22.99 19.78 -15.75
C GLY A 842 -23.46 20.18 -17.14
N ASP A 843 -23.89 19.19 -17.91
CA ASP A 843 -24.48 19.38 -19.24
C ASP A 843 -25.76 20.23 -19.17
N SER A 844 -25.83 21.28 -19.99
CA SER A 844 -26.94 22.23 -19.95
C SER A 844 -28.29 21.63 -20.38
N LYS A 845 -28.28 20.46 -21.04
CA LYS A 845 -29.46 19.79 -21.59
C LYS A 845 -29.98 18.66 -20.71
N THR A 846 -29.12 17.70 -20.36
CA THR A 846 -29.47 16.49 -19.58
C THR A 846 -29.28 16.69 -18.08
N GLY A 847 -28.46 17.67 -17.68
CA GLY A 847 -28.04 17.88 -16.31
C GLY A 847 -27.01 16.87 -15.79
N ALA A 848 -26.52 15.97 -16.65
CA ALA A 848 -25.46 15.04 -16.31
C ALA A 848 -24.21 15.79 -15.82
N PHE A 849 -23.67 15.37 -14.68
CA PHE A 849 -22.71 16.15 -13.92
C PHE A 849 -21.63 15.24 -13.31
N ASN A 850 -20.39 15.73 -13.23
CA ASN A 850 -19.35 15.11 -12.42
C ASN A 850 -19.73 15.12 -10.92
N GLN A 851 -19.83 13.95 -10.31
CA GLN A 851 -20.25 13.79 -8.92
C GLN A 851 -19.24 14.34 -7.91
N ASP A 852 -17.98 14.46 -8.32
CA ASP A 852 -16.93 15.01 -7.46
C ASP A 852 -16.87 16.54 -7.45
N ASP A 853 -17.62 17.19 -8.34
CA ASP A 853 -17.61 18.65 -8.53
C ASP A 853 -18.18 19.42 -7.33
N PHE A 854 -17.65 20.63 -7.11
CA PHE A 854 -18.07 21.53 -6.04
C PHE A 854 -19.56 21.90 -6.15
N LEU A 855 -20.02 22.34 -7.32
CA LEU A 855 -21.40 22.78 -7.52
C LEU A 855 -22.37 21.60 -7.38
N TYR A 856 -21.99 20.42 -7.87
CA TYR A 856 -22.79 19.20 -7.69
C TYR A 856 -23.01 18.85 -6.22
N LYS A 857 -21.92 18.80 -5.43
CA LYS A 857 -21.98 18.51 -4.00
C LYS A 857 -22.71 19.60 -3.23
N LEU A 858 -22.57 20.86 -3.65
CA LEU A 858 -23.27 22.00 -3.06
C LEU A 858 -24.80 21.92 -3.26
N LEU A 859 -25.27 21.61 -4.47
CA LEU A 859 -26.69 21.44 -4.78
C LEU A 859 -27.32 20.32 -3.95
N LEU A 860 -26.67 19.15 -3.87
CA LEU A 860 -27.10 18.04 -3.03
C LEU A 860 -27.12 18.41 -1.55
N GLY A 861 -26.03 19.04 -1.10
CA GLY A 861 -25.85 19.42 0.30
C GLY A 861 -26.93 20.39 0.77
N TYR A 862 -27.26 21.43 0.00
CA TYR A 862 -28.33 22.36 0.37
C TYR A 862 -29.67 21.66 0.59
N VAL A 863 -30.01 20.68 -0.27
CA VAL A 863 -31.26 19.94 -0.12
C VAL A 863 -31.22 18.99 1.07
N GLN A 864 -30.10 18.28 1.28
CA GLN A 864 -29.94 17.35 2.40
C GLN A 864 -29.96 18.07 3.76
N LEU A 865 -29.33 19.24 3.85
CA LEU A 865 -29.31 20.07 5.06
C LEU A 865 -30.60 20.84 5.31
N GLY A 866 -31.46 21.00 4.29
CA GLY A 866 -32.64 21.85 4.37
C GLY A 866 -32.32 23.34 4.61
N SER A 867 -31.08 23.79 4.36
CA SER A 867 -30.66 25.16 4.62
C SER A 867 -29.53 25.66 3.72
N ILE A 868 -29.52 26.97 3.47
CA ILE A 868 -28.51 27.71 2.68
C ILE A 868 -27.99 28.91 3.49
N PRO A 869 -26.72 29.34 3.32
CA PRO A 869 -26.24 30.55 3.98
C PRO A 869 -26.92 31.81 3.44
N ASP A 870 -27.09 32.80 4.29
CA ASP A 870 -27.67 34.11 3.98
C ASP A 870 -26.74 35.01 3.15
N THR A 871 -25.43 34.77 3.22
CA THR A 871 -24.42 35.39 2.37
C THR A 871 -24.29 34.64 1.04
N ALA A 872 -24.71 35.27 -0.05
CA ALA A 872 -24.50 34.74 -1.39
C ALA A 872 -23.00 34.63 -1.72
N MET A 873 -22.65 33.66 -2.58
CA MET A 873 -21.29 33.53 -3.12
C MET A 873 -21.28 33.58 -4.64
N PRO A 874 -20.18 34.07 -5.24
CA PRO A 874 -19.98 33.97 -6.67
C PRO A 874 -19.82 32.50 -7.07
N LEU A 875 -20.57 32.09 -8.10
CA LEU A 875 -20.48 30.78 -8.73
C LEU A 875 -19.98 30.95 -10.17
N GLU A 876 -18.89 30.29 -10.48
CA GLU A 876 -18.41 30.10 -11.84
C GLU A 876 -19.07 28.83 -12.40
N ILE A 877 -19.95 28.99 -13.37
CA ILE A 877 -20.73 27.90 -13.97
C ILE A 877 -20.46 27.91 -15.46
N LEU A 878 -19.87 26.83 -15.98
CA LEU A 878 -19.57 26.71 -17.40
C LEU A 878 -19.95 25.31 -17.90
N PRO A 879 -21.14 25.16 -18.52
CA PRO A 879 -21.65 23.84 -18.92
C PRO A 879 -20.72 23.06 -19.85
N VAL A 880 -20.53 21.77 -19.57
CA VAL A 880 -19.59 20.91 -20.30
C VAL A 880 -19.89 20.80 -21.80
N ASP A 881 -21.15 20.83 -22.19
CA ASP A 881 -21.57 20.81 -23.60
C ASP A 881 -21.11 22.05 -24.35
N TYR A 882 -21.21 23.23 -23.74
CA TYR A 882 -20.66 24.46 -24.30
C TYR A 882 -19.13 24.41 -24.38
N VAL A 883 -18.45 23.91 -23.34
CA VAL A 883 -16.99 23.77 -23.32
C VAL A 883 -16.50 22.87 -24.44
N CYS A 884 -17.11 21.69 -24.60
CA CYS A 884 -16.73 20.75 -25.65
C CYS A 884 -17.02 21.32 -27.04
N SER A 885 -18.17 21.97 -27.24
CA SER A 885 -18.49 22.63 -28.53
C SER A 885 -17.50 23.76 -28.85
N ALA A 886 -17.13 24.57 -27.85
CA ALA A 886 -16.12 25.62 -27.99
C ALA A 886 -14.76 25.05 -28.40
N ILE A 887 -14.29 23.96 -27.77
CA ILE A 887 -13.03 23.30 -28.14
C ILE A 887 -13.06 22.86 -29.61
N ILE A 888 -14.17 22.27 -30.07
CA ILE A 888 -14.30 21.80 -31.46
C ILE A 888 -14.38 22.93 -32.48
N GLU A 889 -15.04 24.04 -32.18
CA GLU A 889 -15.07 25.18 -33.11
C GLU A 889 -13.72 25.91 -33.15
N LEU A 890 -13.07 26.09 -32.00
CA LEU A 890 -11.74 26.70 -31.92
C LEU A 890 -10.64 25.81 -32.54
N SER A 891 -10.83 24.48 -32.52
CA SER A 891 -9.88 23.55 -33.15
C SER A 891 -9.79 23.72 -34.66
N LYS A 892 -10.84 24.24 -35.32
CA LYS A 892 -10.91 24.49 -36.77
C LYS A 892 -10.22 25.77 -37.24
N ILE A 893 -9.90 26.70 -36.33
CA ILE A 893 -9.26 27.98 -36.69
C ILE A 893 -7.91 27.71 -37.37
N ALA A 894 -7.65 28.31 -38.53
CA ALA A 894 -6.39 28.12 -39.23
C ALA A 894 -5.23 28.83 -38.51
N SER A 895 -4.64 28.16 -37.52
CA SER A 895 -3.44 28.59 -36.78
C SER A 895 -2.68 27.37 -36.26
N ASN A 896 -1.34 27.44 -36.35
CA ASN A 896 -0.45 26.41 -35.84
C ASN A 896 -0.28 26.47 -34.32
N HIS A 897 -0.48 27.64 -33.70
CA HIS A 897 -0.42 27.80 -32.25
C HIS A 897 -1.42 28.86 -31.77
N GLN A 898 -2.23 28.51 -30.77
CA GLN A 898 -3.16 29.45 -30.16
C GLN A 898 -3.51 29.01 -28.74
N ILE A 899 -3.61 29.95 -27.83
CA ILE A 899 -4.08 29.73 -26.46
C ILE A 899 -5.47 30.34 -26.32
N PHE A 900 -6.36 29.62 -25.64
CA PHE A 900 -7.74 30.04 -25.40
C PHE A 900 -8.09 29.92 -23.91
N HIS A 901 -8.78 30.92 -23.37
CA HIS A 901 -9.37 30.87 -22.03
C HIS A 901 -10.86 30.58 -22.17
N ILE A 902 -11.26 29.34 -21.87
CA ILE A 902 -12.67 28.92 -21.90
C ILE A 902 -13.18 28.97 -20.45
N ILE A 903 -13.63 30.16 -20.06
CA ILE A 903 -14.09 30.49 -18.71
C ILE A 903 -15.43 31.20 -18.77
N GLN A 904 -16.11 31.27 -17.62
CA GLN A 904 -17.25 32.16 -17.44
C GLN A 904 -16.77 33.52 -16.90
N PRO A 905 -16.80 34.62 -17.69
CA PRO A 905 -16.18 35.89 -17.32
C PRO A 905 -16.89 36.64 -16.19
N LYS A 906 -18.18 36.34 -15.97
CA LYS A 906 -18.98 36.93 -14.89
C LYS A 906 -19.58 35.82 -14.04
N PRO A 907 -19.10 35.63 -12.80
CA PRO A 907 -19.73 34.73 -11.86
C PRO A 907 -21.18 35.14 -11.59
N VAL A 908 -22.04 34.16 -11.35
CA VAL A 908 -23.43 34.39 -10.95
C VAL A 908 -23.56 34.27 -9.43
N SER A 909 -24.54 34.96 -8.84
CA SER A 909 -24.82 34.83 -7.42
C SER A 909 -25.40 33.45 -7.11
N SER A 910 -24.95 32.80 -6.02
CA SER A 910 -25.55 31.55 -5.53
C SER A 910 -27.02 31.69 -5.13
N GLU A 911 -27.56 32.91 -5.04
CA GLU A 911 -28.97 33.18 -4.80
C GLU A 911 -29.89 32.49 -5.83
N ILE A 912 -29.42 32.34 -7.08
CA ILE A 912 -30.19 31.65 -8.13
C ILE A 912 -30.52 30.19 -7.76
N ILE A 913 -29.71 29.56 -6.91
CA ILE A 913 -29.95 28.21 -6.42
C ILE A 913 -31.09 28.22 -5.40
N PHE A 914 -31.08 29.20 -4.48
CA PHE A 914 -32.13 29.32 -3.47
C PHE A 914 -33.50 29.58 -4.09
N GLU A 915 -33.57 30.56 -5.00
CA GLU A 915 -34.81 30.90 -5.70
C GLU A 915 -35.36 29.68 -6.47
N GLN A 916 -34.49 28.94 -7.15
CA GLN A 916 -34.91 27.76 -7.89
C GLN A 916 -35.35 26.59 -6.98
N LEU A 917 -34.65 26.33 -5.88
CA LEU A 917 -35.06 25.31 -4.91
C LEU A 917 -36.43 25.63 -4.30
N LYS A 918 -36.66 26.90 -3.95
CA LYS A 918 -37.94 27.40 -3.44
C LYS A 918 -39.06 27.27 -4.47
N LYS A 919 -38.79 27.63 -5.74
CA LYS A 919 -39.74 27.52 -6.86
C LYS A 919 -40.14 26.08 -7.16
N ILE A 920 -39.22 25.12 -7.01
CA ILE A 920 -39.51 23.68 -7.14
C ILE A 920 -40.31 23.14 -5.94
N GLY A 921 -40.29 23.84 -4.79
CA GLY A 921 -41.05 23.50 -3.59
C GLY A 921 -40.25 22.80 -2.49
N PHE A 922 -38.91 22.88 -2.53
CA PHE A 922 -38.08 22.38 -1.43
C PHE A 922 -38.22 23.29 -0.20
N LYS A 923 -38.34 22.68 0.99
CA LYS A 923 -38.30 23.40 2.27
C LYS A 923 -36.84 23.70 2.62
N ILE A 924 -36.37 24.89 2.25
CA ILE A 924 -35.01 25.37 2.50
C ILE A 924 -35.05 26.65 3.34
N GLU A 925 -34.33 26.67 4.45
CA GLU A 925 -34.17 27.85 5.30
C GLU A 925 -32.90 28.63 4.94
N LYS A 926 -33.01 29.96 4.86
CA LYS A 926 -31.86 30.85 4.73
C LYS A 926 -31.39 31.25 6.13
N ILE A 927 -30.19 30.86 6.52
CA ILE A 927 -29.63 31.06 7.88
C ILE A 927 -28.26 31.73 7.81
N SER A 928 -27.76 32.28 8.93
CA SER A 928 -26.45 32.94 8.90
C SER A 928 -25.35 32.00 8.43
N TYR A 929 -24.38 32.52 7.66
CA TYR A 929 -23.23 31.73 7.20
C TYR A 929 -22.55 30.94 8.33
N GLN A 930 -22.39 31.55 9.51
CA GLN A 930 -21.81 30.88 10.69
C GLN A 930 -22.67 29.72 11.19
N GLN A 931 -23.99 29.92 11.30
CA GLN A 931 -24.91 28.85 11.69
C GLN A 931 -24.92 27.71 10.67
N TRP A 932 -24.93 28.04 9.37
CA TRP A 932 -24.88 27.05 8.30
C TRP A 932 -23.56 26.26 8.33
N ARG A 933 -22.43 26.94 8.48
CA ARG A 933 -21.10 26.30 8.60
C ARG A 933 -21.01 25.41 9.84
N ASN A 934 -21.56 25.83 10.98
CA ASN A 934 -21.61 25.01 12.18
C ASN A 934 -22.50 23.77 12.01
N LYS A 935 -23.67 23.88 11.36
CA LYS A 935 -24.50 22.71 11.02
C LYS A 935 -23.72 21.68 10.18
N ILE A 936 -22.91 22.13 9.22
CA ILE A 936 -22.07 21.23 8.42
C ILE A 936 -20.98 20.57 9.29
N LEU A 937 -20.32 21.34 10.15
CA LEU A 937 -19.28 20.81 11.05
C LEU A 937 -19.85 19.78 12.05
N GLU A 938 -21.06 19.99 12.56
CA GLU A 938 -21.74 19.04 13.44
C GLU A 938 -22.14 17.75 12.70
N ILE A 939 -22.65 17.87 11.47
CA ILE A 939 -22.98 16.71 10.62
C ILE A 939 -21.69 15.95 10.26
N ALA A 940 -20.62 16.66 9.93
CA ALA A 940 -19.31 16.08 9.65
C ALA A 940 -18.77 15.23 10.82
N GLN A 941 -18.98 15.67 12.05
CA GLN A 941 -18.56 14.94 13.25
C GLN A 941 -19.38 13.67 13.49
N LYS A 942 -20.67 13.66 13.10
CA LYS A 942 -21.61 12.55 13.37
C LYS A 942 -21.84 11.63 12.19
N SER A 943 -21.50 12.07 10.99
CA SER A 943 -21.77 11.40 9.71
C SER A 943 -20.68 11.78 8.70
N PRO A 944 -19.48 11.18 8.82
CA PRO A 944 -18.33 11.49 7.96
C PRO A 944 -18.59 11.20 6.47
N GLU A 945 -19.66 10.48 6.14
CA GLU A 945 -20.13 10.18 4.78
C GLU A 945 -20.95 11.32 4.12
N HIS A 946 -21.19 12.44 4.82
CA HIS A 946 -22.03 13.51 4.28
C HIS A 946 -21.39 14.22 3.06
N ILE A 947 -22.18 14.50 2.02
CA ILE A 947 -21.70 15.00 0.71
C ILE A 947 -20.91 16.32 0.78
N LEU A 948 -21.20 17.16 1.79
CA LEU A 948 -20.49 18.43 2.02
C LEU A 948 -19.21 18.31 2.84
N TYR A 949 -18.92 17.16 3.45
CA TYR A 949 -17.73 16.98 4.29
C TYR A 949 -16.42 17.37 3.56
N PRO A 950 -16.18 16.91 2.31
CA PRO A 950 -14.97 17.29 1.57
C PRO A 950 -14.89 18.78 1.21
N LEU A 951 -15.99 19.52 1.31
CA LEU A 951 -16.05 20.95 0.95
C LEU A 951 -15.76 21.89 2.12
N ILE A 952 -15.69 21.39 3.37
CA ILE A 952 -15.50 22.22 4.57
C ILE A 952 -14.18 23.01 4.52
N SER A 953 -13.12 22.41 3.99
CA SER A 953 -11.81 23.05 3.83
C SER A 953 -11.82 24.18 2.78
N LEU A 954 -12.76 24.14 1.83
CA LEU A 954 -12.96 25.15 0.78
C LEU A 954 -13.90 26.28 1.23
N LEU A 955 -14.54 26.14 2.39
CA LEU A 955 -15.47 27.12 2.95
C LEU A 955 -14.73 28.01 3.99
N PRO A 956 -14.67 29.34 3.80
CA PRO A 956 -13.95 30.24 4.70
C PRO A 956 -14.48 30.21 6.14
N ARG A 957 -13.62 30.47 7.13
CA ARG A 957 -14.02 30.47 8.56
C ARG A 957 -14.96 31.62 8.92
N GLN A 958 -14.89 32.73 8.19
CA GLN A 958 -15.74 33.91 8.35
C GLN A 958 -16.06 34.47 6.96
N ARG A 959 -17.29 34.93 6.74
CA ARG A 959 -17.69 35.79 5.62
C ARG A 959 -18.23 37.09 6.20
N THR A 960 -17.62 38.22 5.85
CA THR A 960 -18.15 39.54 6.22
C THR A 960 -19.15 39.99 5.15
N THR A 961 -20.25 40.62 5.58
CA THR A 961 -21.31 41.15 4.69
C THR A 961 -20.85 42.24 3.73
N ASN A 962 -19.63 42.78 3.90
CA ASN A 962 -19.00 43.76 3.04
C ASN A 962 -17.86 43.15 2.20
N GLU A 963 -18.18 42.32 1.20
CA GLU A 963 -17.24 42.05 0.11
C GLU A 963 -17.33 43.19 -0.94
N SER A 964 -16.89 44.37 -0.53
CA SER A 964 -16.30 45.39 -1.41
C SER A 964 -14.77 45.44 -1.26
N GLN A 965 -14.16 44.47 -0.58
CA GLN A 965 -12.74 44.20 -0.74
C GLN A 965 -12.57 43.11 -1.79
N PRO A 966 -11.89 43.39 -2.92
CA PRO A 966 -11.60 42.37 -3.90
C PRO A 966 -10.83 41.27 -3.18
N THR A 967 -11.31 40.03 -3.24
CA THR A 967 -10.39 38.91 -3.06
C THR A 967 -9.23 39.19 -4.02
N ASN A 968 -7.98 39.14 -3.53
CA ASN A 968 -6.75 39.40 -4.30
C ASN A 968 -6.55 38.35 -5.42
N LYS A 969 -7.62 37.90 -6.09
CA LYS A 969 -7.61 36.92 -7.15
C LYS A 969 -7.19 37.58 -8.45
N LEU A 970 -6.18 36.99 -9.05
CA LEU A 970 -5.78 37.15 -10.43
C LEU A 970 -7.01 37.14 -11.39
N LYS A 971 -7.18 38.20 -12.21
CA LYS A 971 -8.30 38.29 -13.16
C LYS A 971 -7.92 37.66 -14.49
N ILE A 972 -8.62 36.60 -14.89
CA ILE A 972 -8.39 35.95 -16.18
C ILE A 972 -9.27 36.60 -17.25
N ASP A 973 -8.63 37.18 -18.26
CA ASP A 973 -9.26 37.75 -19.45
C ASP A 973 -9.50 36.66 -20.49
N ASN A 974 -10.66 36.67 -21.13
CA ASN A 974 -11.00 35.75 -22.22
C ASN A 974 -11.55 36.48 -23.44
N ARG A 975 -11.27 37.78 -23.61
CA ARG A 975 -11.91 38.59 -24.66
C ARG A 975 -11.61 38.07 -26.06
N LYS A 976 -10.39 37.57 -26.32
CA LYS A 976 -10.05 37.02 -27.64
C LYS A 976 -10.85 35.76 -27.92
N THR A 977 -10.85 34.83 -26.97
CA THR A 977 -11.62 33.59 -27.07
C THR A 977 -13.12 33.89 -27.25
N GLN A 978 -13.66 34.81 -26.45
CA GLN A 978 -15.08 35.17 -26.50
C GLN A 978 -15.46 35.87 -27.81
N ASN A 979 -14.63 36.77 -28.33
CA ASN A 979 -14.88 37.45 -29.60
C ASN A 979 -15.00 36.46 -30.76
N ILE A 980 -14.20 35.39 -30.75
CA ILE A 980 -14.27 34.33 -31.73
C ILE A 980 -15.52 33.47 -31.50
N LEU A 981 -15.73 32.97 -30.27
CA LEU A 981 -16.85 32.08 -29.97
C LEU A 981 -18.21 32.73 -30.18
N ASN A 982 -18.35 34.04 -29.90
CA ASN A 982 -19.60 34.78 -30.14
C ASN A 982 -20.06 34.76 -31.61
N GLN A 983 -19.16 34.50 -32.56
CA GLN A 983 -19.47 34.38 -33.98
C GLN A 983 -19.80 32.93 -34.38
N LEU A 984 -19.48 31.95 -33.53
CA LEU A 984 -19.53 30.52 -33.86
C LEU A 984 -20.62 29.76 -33.08
N ILE A 985 -20.75 30.03 -31.78
CA ILE A 985 -21.69 29.34 -30.89
C ILE A 985 -22.28 30.29 -29.84
N THR A 986 -23.54 30.08 -29.50
CA THR A 986 -24.24 30.86 -28.47
C THR A 986 -23.92 30.31 -27.07
N PRO A 987 -23.46 31.14 -26.11
CA PRO A 987 -23.22 30.69 -24.75
C PRO A 987 -24.54 30.33 -24.04
N PRO A 988 -24.54 29.30 -23.18
CA PRO A 988 -25.73 28.95 -22.40
C PRO A 988 -26.09 30.07 -21.43
N SER A 989 -27.39 30.32 -21.25
CA SER A 989 -27.87 31.26 -20.24
C SER A 989 -27.72 30.64 -18.84
N ILE A 990 -26.90 31.24 -17.99
CA ILE A 990 -26.73 30.81 -16.60
C ILE A 990 -27.86 31.44 -15.77
N ASN A 991 -28.97 30.72 -15.66
CA ASN A 991 -30.20 31.18 -15.02
C ASN A 991 -30.86 30.05 -14.22
N GLU A 992 -32.02 30.36 -13.63
CA GLU A 992 -32.87 29.40 -12.91
C GLU A 992 -33.17 28.12 -13.69
N ASN A 993 -33.35 28.20 -15.01
CA ASN A 993 -33.64 27.03 -15.85
C ASN A 993 -32.45 26.08 -15.92
N LEU A 994 -31.21 26.60 -15.99
CA LEU A 994 -30.02 25.75 -15.96
C LEU A 994 -29.90 25.01 -14.63
N ILE A 995 -30.14 25.70 -13.50
CA ILE A 995 -30.18 25.08 -12.18
C ILE A 995 -31.31 24.06 -12.09
N GLN A 996 -32.47 24.35 -12.69
CA GLN A 996 -33.58 23.42 -12.79
C GLN A 996 -33.18 22.14 -13.51
N THR A 997 -32.44 22.23 -14.62
CA THR A 997 -31.94 21.06 -15.35
C THR A 997 -31.05 20.20 -14.46
N TYR A 998 -30.09 20.82 -13.75
CA TYR A 998 -29.22 20.10 -12.82
C TYR A 998 -29.99 19.41 -11.69
N LEU A 999 -30.94 20.12 -11.05
CA LEU A 999 -31.78 19.54 -10.00
C LEU A 999 -32.71 18.43 -10.52
N SER A 1000 -33.24 18.58 -11.74
CA SER A 1000 -34.08 17.55 -12.38
C SER A 1000 -33.30 16.26 -12.60
N HIS A 1001 -32.05 16.37 -13.05
CA HIS A 1001 -31.15 15.23 -13.18
C HIS A 1001 -30.94 14.52 -11.84
N LEU A 1002 -30.65 15.27 -10.77
CA LEU A 1002 -30.49 14.71 -9.41
C LEU A 1002 -31.76 14.00 -8.92
N ILE A 1003 -32.95 14.52 -9.25
CA ILE A 1003 -34.23 13.89 -8.93
C ILE A 1003 -34.44 12.61 -9.74
N GLN A 1004 -34.19 12.63 -11.05
CA GLN A 1004 -34.34 11.47 -11.94
C GLN A 1004 -33.40 10.32 -11.54
N GLN A 1005 -32.20 10.64 -11.04
CA GLN A 1005 -31.24 9.67 -10.50
C GLN A 1005 -31.56 9.22 -9.06
N ASN A 1006 -32.70 9.63 -8.49
CA ASN A 1006 -33.12 9.35 -7.11
C ASN A 1006 -32.14 9.81 -6.02
N LEU A 1007 -31.30 10.81 -6.31
CA LEU A 1007 -30.35 11.38 -5.35
C LEU A 1007 -31.01 12.43 -4.44
N ILE A 1008 -32.10 13.05 -4.91
CA ILE A 1008 -32.93 13.98 -4.16
C ILE A 1008 -34.40 13.59 -4.32
N LYS A 1009 -35.17 13.58 -3.22
CA LYS A 1009 -36.61 13.31 -3.26
C LYS A 1009 -37.37 14.55 -3.77
N LYS A 1010 -38.22 14.35 -4.79
CA LYS A 1010 -39.11 15.39 -5.28
C LYS A 1010 -40.11 15.80 -4.18
N PRO A 1011 -40.31 17.11 -3.91
CA PRO A 1011 -41.27 17.56 -2.91
C PRO A 1011 -42.73 17.25 -3.34
N PRO A 1012 -43.65 16.99 -2.39
CA PRO A 1012 -45.07 16.75 -2.68
C PRO A 1012 -45.70 17.99 -3.32
N SER A 1013 -46.36 17.80 -4.46
CA SER A 1013 -46.76 18.86 -5.40
C SER A 1013 -47.92 19.73 -4.90
N ASN A 1014 -47.74 21.05 -4.85
CA ASN A 1014 -48.85 22.01 -4.83
C ASN A 1014 -48.79 23.10 -5.94
N LEU A 1015 -47.83 23.12 -6.88
CA LEU A 1015 -47.83 24.08 -8.01
C LEU A 1015 -47.12 23.58 -9.29
N ARG A 1016 -47.57 24.16 -10.42
CA ARG A 1016 -47.42 23.77 -11.84
C ARG A 1016 -46.09 24.21 -12.47
N VAL A 1017 -45.08 23.35 -12.53
CA VAL A 1017 -44.06 23.43 -13.60
C VAL A 1017 -43.79 22.00 -14.09
N PRO A 1018 -43.99 21.69 -15.39
CA PRO A 1018 -43.60 20.39 -15.91
C PRO A 1018 -42.07 20.27 -15.85
N LEU A 1019 -41.59 19.36 -14.99
CA LEU A 1019 -40.24 18.83 -15.11
C LEU A 1019 -40.31 17.84 -16.28
N ARG A 1020 -39.61 18.13 -17.38
CA ARG A 1020 -39.56 17.23 -18.55
C ARG A 1020 -38.87 15.92 -18.21
#